data_AF-A0A560K958-F1
#
_entry.id   AF-A0A560K958-F1
#
_cell.length_a   1.000
_cell.length_b   1.000
_cell.length_c   1.000
_cell.angle_alpha   90.00
_cell.angle_beta   90.00
_cell.angle_gamma   90.00
#
_symmetry.space_group_name_H-M   'P 1'
#
loop_
_entity.id
_entity.type
_entity.pdbx_description
1 polymer ?
#
loop_
_entity_poly.entity_id
_entity_poly.type
_entity_poly.pdbx_seq_one_letter_code
_entity_poly.pdbx_strand_id
1 'polypeptide(L)'
;MAGKRQHYVPRLLQRGFLHDPSDEGERTWLHRRGQGAKLVGIRHIGVEDWFYSKKPMNGEITLDDVITNTENDLGAIVNKMRGLPTGSPVSAKEAAEFLVHLVTRTAHLRGILTEGVTKLGGEMEAIFTSPERFGAMLGVTTASLSDVVMTGLKNMALESEEAGTPRSLAERVAFYLARELGPDLVKNAVPIMSPLIQKFFGDLSEKMRDVQARILQTSPEANGWIKYLSNFEWSVEDREELILPDVVALSIDREGKFSPLIFTSTENTCAVIMPISRNRMLIGKEFGAEIISLDEFNANAARNSGSFFVAAQSFDSKNYSDLIGLIPSGVVQDMIGGVVNEIEFKNKIIPSDCFLIRNNSINNNNFSYSVRLVDFGTDEDAEHLAKIIGDVVRDVSRHIPLQNLDGFSIAVDLRGALASFHQQELSIIDSVNQALERDLESAIIIPVESDGMRKQHIIIGANMMDRLCSKGVDGHFIALNILVKKLASLSYNEIFGVDIFGGIDLDLIDNELKAMVATAPVRWFGARYSANISPDVGKYYADFLMAVYEDLNKAVINEQIACREKGNFDSIGQLMGGPIVAILAHAANWLGHRAGLPEGQSFNGDDLPLRLKEYGLDKWLELFGRDLEAAHGDVDRGLNIDSIKNLSRHAERLLWSFGLYAWIQGNDVFRIVTDKRFAPPKLNNIGVLE
;
A
#
# COMPACT_ATOMS: atom_id res chain seq x y z
N MET A 1 5.10 55.61 -0.78
CA MET A 1 6.08 54.78 -1.52
C MET A 1 6.34 53.44 -0.84
N ALA A 2 5.80 53.19 0.36
CA ALA A 2 5.83 51.88 0.98
C ALA A 2 5.23 50.80 0.08
N GLY A 3 5.85 49.61 0.10
CA GLY A 3 5.45 48.44 -0.67
C GLY A 3 6.13 48.26 -2.01
N LYS A 4 6.70 49.30 -2.64
CA LYS A 4 7.43 49.12 -3.91
C LYS A 4 8.92 48.81 -3.64
N ARG A 5 9.44 47.73 -4.23
CA ARG A 5 10.83 47.24 -4.07
C ARG A 5 11.24 46.90 -2.64
N GLN A 6 10.47 46.05 -1.96
CA GLN A 6 10.83 45.58 -0.63
C GLN A 6 11.92 44.53 -0.66
N HIS A 7 12.85 44.62 0.30
CA HIS A 7 13.95 43.68 0.43
C HIS A 7 13.57 42.53 1.37
N TYR A 8 13.53 41.28 0.91
CA TYR A 8 13.32 40.12 1.78
C TYR A 8 14.62 39.57 2.39
N VAL A 9 15.77 39.92 1.81
CA VAL A 9 17.08 39.88 2.49
C VAL A 9 17.44 41.32 2.81
N PRO A 10 17.41 41.78 4.08
CA PRO A 10 17.55 43.20 4.41
C PRO A 10 18.89 43.80 3.96
N ARG A 11 18.85 45.02 3.42
CA ARG A 11 20.06 45.74 2.98
C ARG A 11 21.05 45.97 4.11
N LEU A 12 20.57 46.15 5.35
CA LEU A 12 21.43 46.27 6.54
C LEU A 12 22.36 45.06 6.70
N LEU A 13 21.88 43.87 6.32
CA LEU A 13 22.66 42.64 6.38
C LEU A 13 23.59 42.53 5.18
N GLN A 14 23.07 42.79 3.97
CA GLN A 14 23.87 42.77 2.73
C GLN A 14 25.06 43.73 2.75
N ARG A 15 24.96 44.87 3.46
CA ARG A 15 26.06 45.83 3.67
C ARG A 15 27.31 45.21 4.32
N GLY A 16 27.15 44.13 5.09
CA GLY A 16 28.29 43.38 5.64
C GLY A 16 29.11 42.62 4.59
N PHE A 17 28.61 42.49 3.36
CA PHE A 17 29.16 41.68 2.28
C PHE A 17 29.47 42.49 1.02
N LEU A 18 29.65 43.81 1.17
CA LEU A 18 30.06 44.67 0.05
C LEU A 18 31.43 44.23 -0.47
N HIS A 19 31.59 44.30 -1.79
CA HIS A 19 32.87 44.05 -2.44
C HIS A 19 33.92 45.08 -1.99
N ASP A 20 33.49 46.34 -1.95
CA ASP A 20 34.25 47.45 -1.40
C ASP A 20 33.29 48.29 -0.51
N PRO A 21 33.55 48.38 0.82
CA PRO A 21 32.75 49.21 1.72
C PRO A 21 32.78 50.72 1.41
N SER A 22 33.77 51.20 0.66
CA SER A 22 33.91 52.60 0.25
C SER A 22 33.26 52.91 -1.11
N ASP A 23 32.73 51.90 -1.81
CA ASP A 23 32.06 52.08 -3.09
C ASP A 23 30.70 52.76 -2.92
N GLU A 24 30.54 53.96 -3.51
CA GLU A 24 29.28 54.72 -3.51
C GLU A 24 28.10 53.91 -4.09
N GLY A 25 28.40 52.94 -4.97
CA GLY A 25 27.40 52.06 -5.57
C GLY A 25 26.83 50.99 -4.64
N GLU A 26 27.42 50.78 -3.44
CA GLU A 26 27.12 49.69 -2.50
C GLU A 26 26.94 48.35 -3.25
N ARG A 27 28.00 47.86 -3.92
CA ARG A 27 27.95 46.63 -4.73
C ARG A 27 28.44 45.38 -3.99
N THR A 28 27.83 44.24 -4.29
CA THR A 28 28.21 42.90 -3.79
C THR A 28 28.18 41.88 -4.94
N TRP A 29 28.87 40.75 -4.78
CA TRP A 29 28.84 39.66 -5.75
C TRP A 29 27.60 38.80 -5.52
N LEU A 30 26.74 38.71 -6.53
CA LEU A 30 25.54 37.88 -6.54
C LEU A 30 25.82 36.59 -7.30
N HIS A 31 25.58 35.46 -6.64
CA HIS A 31 25.69 34.12 -7.22
C HIS A 31 24.31 33.49 -7.39
N ARG A 32 24.04 32.94 -8.57
CA ARG A 32 22.79 32.23 -8.89
C ARG A 32 23.12 30.89 -9.52
N ARG A 33 22.23 29.91 -9.34
CA ARG A 33 22.41 28.58 -9.91
C ARG A 33 22.58 28.64 -11.43
N GLY A 34 23.62 27.97 -11.94
CA GLY A 34 23.92 27.89 -13.37
C GLY A 34 24.30 29.22 -14.03
N GLN A 35 24.66 30.25 -13.25
CA GLN A 35 25.10 31.55 -13.75
C GLN A 35 26.42 31.94 -13.08
N GLY A 36 27.34 32.55 -13.85
CA GLY A 36 28.54 33.16 -13.27
C GLY A 36 28.21 34.35 -12.37
N ALA A 37 29.06 34.60 -11.38
CA ALA A 37 28.88 35.67 -10.41
C ALA A 37 28.79 37.03 -11.09
N LYS A 38 27.88 37.89 -10.58
CA LYS A 38 27.72 39.25 -11.09
C LYS A 38 27.86 40.27 -9.98
N LEU A 39 28.68 41.29 -10.21
CA LEU A 39 28.77 42.43 -9.30
C LEU A 39 27.56 43.34 -9.50
N VAL A 40 26.72 43.48 -8.47
CA VAL A 40 25.44 44.19 -8.53
C VAL A 40 25.23 45.06 -7.30
N GLY A 41 24.52 46.18 -7.45
CA GLY A 41 24.17 47.04 -6.32
C GLY A 41 23.14 46.36 -5.41
N ILE A 42 23.34 46.42 -4.09
CA ILE A 42 22.45 45.77 -3.10
C ILE A 42 20.99 46.26 -3.19
N ARG A 43 20.76 47.44 -3.78
CA ARG A 43 19.42 47.98 -4.09
C ARG A 43 18.60 47.12 -5.07
N HIS A 44 19.22 46.17 -5.75
CA HIS A 44 18.58 45.29 -6.74
C HIS A 44 18.53 43.82 -6.30
N ILE A 45 19.03 43.49 -5.11
CA ILE A 45 19.16 42.10 -4.64
C ILE A 45 18.11 41.81 -3.58
N GLY A 46 17.45 40.67 -3.72
CA GLY A 46 16.40 40.23 -2.82
C GLY A 46 15.20 41.17 -2.80
N VAL A 47 14.81 41.72 -3.96
CA VAL A 47 13.77 42.75 -4.10
C VAL A 47 12.53 42.21 -4.79
N GLU A 48 11.36 42.52 -4.23
CA GLU A 48 10.05 42.26 -4.84
C GLU A 48 9.14 43.49 -4.72
N ASP A 49 8.30 43.73 -5.73
CA ASP A 49 7.30 44.78 -5.70
C ASP A 49 6.03 44.28 -5.00
N TRP A 50 5.51 45.07 -4.06
CA TRP A 50 4.29 44.81 -3.28
C TRP A 50 4.35 43.52 -2.45
N PHE A 51 5.48 43.32 -1.78
CA PHE A 51 5.80 42.07 -1.09
C PHE A 51 4.86 41.71 0.07
N TYR A 52 4.33 42.71 0.78
CA TYR A 52 3.51 42.52 1.99
C TYR A 52 2.06 43.02 1.87
N SER A 53 1.77 43.94 0.94
CA SER A 53 0.45 44.55 0.82
C SER A 53 0.09 44.91 -0.62
N LYS A 54 -1.20 44.79 -0.98
CA LYS A 54 -1.73 45.35 -2.23
C LYS A 54 -1.70 46.88 -2.13
N LYS A 55 -1.51 47.56 -3.27
CA LYS A 55 -1.45 49.03 -3.34
C LYS A 55 -2.64 49.66 -2.57
N PRO A 56 -2.40 50.44 -1.50
CA PRO A 56 -3.48 50.99 -0.69
C PRO A 56 -4.31 51.97 -1.54
N MET A 57 -5.63 51.83 -1.50
CA MET A 57 -6.52 52.76 -2.22
C MET A 57 -6.71 54.08 -1.48
N ASN A 58 -6.57 54.11 -0.14
CA ASN A 58 -6.99 55.24 0.70
C ASN A 58 -5.91 55.77 1.69
N GLY A 59 -4.63 55.48 1.49
CA GLY A 59 -3.56 56.04 2.34
C GLY A 59 -3.47 55.49 3.77
N GLU A 60 -4.11 54.35 4.04
CA GLU A 60 -3.95 53.61 5.29
C GLU A 60 -2.50 53.12 5.47
N ILE A 61 -2.04 53.06 6.74
CA ILE A 61 -0.73 52.51 7.10
C ILE A 61 -0.67 51.07 6.61
N THR A 62 0.26 50.78 5.70
CA THR A 62 0.45 49.46 5.13
C THR A 62 1.37 48.61 6.00
N LEU A 63 1.30 47.28 5.86
CA LEU A 63 2.24 46.36 6.51
C LEU A 63 3.70 46.70 6.18
N ASP A 64 3.92 47.24 4.98
CA ASP A 64 5.19 47.76 4.52
C ASP A 64 5.72 48.93 5.35
N ASP A 65 4.85 49.83 5.84
CA ASP A 65 5.23 50.96 6.70
C ASP A 65 5.66 50.49 8.10
N VAL A 66 4.94 49.51 8.66
CA VAL A 66 5.27 48.92 9.97
C VAL A 66 6.63 48.22 9.92
N ILE A 67 6.86 47.41 8.89
CA ILE A 67 8.13 46.68 8.69
C ILE A 67 9.30 47.64 8.48
N THR A 68 9.10 48.72 7.71
CA THR A 68 10.14 49.74 7.47
C THR A 68 10.56 50.43 8.77
N ASN A 69 9.64 50.67 9.72
CA ASN A 69 9.98 51.24 11.02
C ASN A 69 10.79 50.27 11.89
N THR A 70 10.44 48.98 11.91
CA THR A 70 11.20 47.94 12.64
C THR A 70 12.64 47.77 12.08
N GLU A 71 12.88 48.05 10.79
CA GLU A 71 14.22 47.95 10.20
C GLU A 71 15.26 48.89 10.80
N ASN A 72 14.84 50.08 11.26
CA ASN A 72 15.76 51.04 11.86
C ASN A 72 16.37 50.49 13.15
N ASP A 73 15.58 49.79 13.95
CA ASP A 73 16.01 49.18 15.21
C ASP A 73 16.94 47.97 14.96
N LEU A 74 16.63 47.14 13.96
CA LEU A 74 17.47 46.01 13.55
C LEU A 74 18.84 46.46 13.02
N GLY A 75 18.90 47.61 12.35
CA GLY A 75 20.15 48.19 11.84
C GLY A 75 21.14 48.56 12.96
N ALA A 76 20.64 49.09 14.08
CA ALA A 76 21.46 49.39 15.24
C ALA A 76 22.02 48.12 15.89
N ILE A 77 21.19 47.08 16.02
CA ILE A 77 21.55 45.79 16.61
C ILE A 77 22.67 45.10 15.82
N VAL A 78 22.54 45.00 14.48
CA VAL A 78 23.57 44.32 13.67
C VAL A 78 24.91 45.05 13.68
N ASN A 79 24.89 46.39 13.71
CA ASN A 79 26.11 47.20 13.75
C ASN A 79 26.82 47.08 15.11
N LYS A 80 26.04 47.03 16.20
CA LYS A 80 26.56 46.73 17.53
C LYS A 80 27.23 45.36 17.55
N MET A 81 26.58 44.32 17.03
CA MET A 81 27.15 42.96 16.97
C MET A 81 28.44 42.90 16.14
N ARG A 82 28.49 43.57 14.97
CA ARG A 82 29.70 43.63 14.12
C ARG A 82 30.89 44.32 14.80
N GLY A 83 30.63 45.26 15.71
CA GLY A 83 31.65 46.00 16.45
C GLY A 83 32.16 45.30 17.71
N LEU A 84 31.58 44.16 18.11
CA LEU A 84 32.03 43.41 19.27
C LEU A 84 33.37 42.70 18.99
N PRO A 85 34.27 42.61 20.00
CA PRO A 85 35.44 41.73 19.92
C PRO A 85 35.04 40.26 19.73
N THR A 86 35.88 39.48 19.06
CA THR A 86 35.69 38.04 18.85
C THR A 86 35.50 37.31 20.18
N GLY A 87 34.55 36.38 20.23
CA GLY A 87 34.18 35.62 21.42
C GLY A 87 33.34 36.41 22.44
N SER A 88 33.00 37.67 22.16
CA SER A 88 32.18 38.46 23.10
C SER A 88 30.76 37.90 23.18
N PRO A 89 30.21 37.73 24.39
CA PRO A 89 28.85 37.26 24.57
C PRO A 89 27.84 38.31 24.06
N VAL A 90 26.76 37.83 23.48
CA VAL A 90 25.61 38.62 23.03
C VAL A 90 24.40 38.26 23.90
N SER A 91 23.56 39.25 24.22
CA SER A 91 22.31 39.00 24.95
C SER A 91 21.45 37.98 24.18
N ALA A 92 21.11 36.87 24.83
CA ALA A 92 20.38 35.78 24.17
C ALA A 92 19.01 36.23 23.65
N LYS A 93 18.33 37.11 24.40
CA LYS A 93 17.07 37.72 23.97
C LYS A 93 17.26 38.60 22.74
N GLU A 94 18.29 39.45 22.72
CA GLU A 94 18.59 40.37 21.61
C GLU A 94 18.95 39.60 20.33
N ALA A 95 19.74 38.52 20.45
CA ALA A 95 20.08 37.64 19.33
C ALA A 95 18.86 36.86 18.81
N ALA A 96 18.03 36.32 19.71
CA ALA A 96 16.82 35.60 19.37
C ALA A 96 15.80 36.48 18.63
N GLU A 97 15.50 37.68 19.17
CA GLU A 97 14.59 38.64 18.53
C GLU A 97 15.11 39.01 17.12
N PHE A 98 16.39 39.37 17.02
CA PHE A 98 17.02 39.74 15.76
C PHE A 98 16.94 38.61 14.71
N LEU A 99 17.25 37.37 15.10
CA LEU A 99 17.18 36.21 14.21
C LEU A 99 15.77 35.88 13.74
N VAL A 100 14.80 35.84 14.66
CA VAL A 100 13.41 35.50 14.31
C VAL A 100 12.85 36.52 13.34
N HIS A 101 13.12 37.82 13.57
CA HIS A 101 12.71 38.88 12.64
C HIS A 101 13.32 38.75 11.25
N LEU A 102 14.55 38.22 11.12
CA LEU A 102 15.19 38.03 9.83
C LEU A 102 14.71 36.77 9.11
N VAL A 103 14.62 35.64 9.82
CA VAL A 103 14.29 34.33 9.22
C VAL A 103 12.83 34.31 8.73
N THR A 104 11.89 34.82 9.53
CA THR A 104 10.46 34.93 9.16
C THR A 104 10.21 35.80 7.92
N ARG A 105 11.19 36.62 7.54
CA ARG A 105 11.10 37.59 6.43
C ARG A 105 11.59 37.05 5.08
N THR A 106 12.30 35.93 5.07
CA THR A 106 12.95 35.45 3.85
C THR A 106 11.94 34.90 2.84
N ALA A 107 12.08 35.26 1.56
CA ALA A 107 11.25 34.72 0.48
C ALA A 107 11.38 33.19 0.33
N HIS A 108 12.47 32.62 0.83
CA HIS A 108 12.73 31.19 0.88
C HIS A 108 11.65 30.40 1.62
N LEU A 109 11.19 30.89 2.79
CA LEU A 109 10.11 30.25 3.53
C LEU A 109 8.82 30.16 2.73
N ARG A 110 8.48 31.26 2.04
CA ARG A 110 7.28 31.31 1.22
C ARG A 110 7.40 30.39 0.01
N GLY A 111 8.57 30.36 -0.62
CA GLY A 111 8.86 29.47 -1.75
C GLY A 111 8.61 28.02 -1.36
N ILE A 112 9.09 27.61 -0.19
CA ILE A 112 8.96 26.24 0.31
C ILE A 112 7.54 25.91 0.76
N LEU A 113 6.86 26.81 1.46
CA LEU A 113 5.46 26.60 1.83
C LEU A 113 4.56 26.50 0.60
N THR A 114 4.82 27.31 -0.43
CA THR A 114 4.10 27.25 -1.71
C THR A 114 4.40 25.94 -2.44
N GLU A 115 5.68 25.58 -2.56
CA GLU A 115 6.11 24.33 -3.19
C GLU A 115 5.52 23.11 -2.45
N GLY A 116 5.51 23.12 -1.12
CA GLY A 116 4.94 22.06 -0.30
C GLY A 116 3.44 21.89 -0.50
N VAL A 117 2.67 22.98 -0.49
CA VAL A 117 1.21 22.92 -0.72
C VAL A 117 0.89 22.51 -2.16
N THR A 118 1.62 23.03 -3.16
CA THR A 118 1.43 22.63 -4.56
C THR A 118 1.72 21.14 -4.75
N LYS A 119 2.82 20.63 -4.18
CA LYS A 119 3.16 19.20 -4.25
C LYS A 119 2.14 18.33 -3.49
N LEU A 120 1.71 18.73 -2.29
CA LEU A 120 0.64 18.02 -1.56
C LEU A 120 -0.67 17.97 -2.35
N GLY A 121 -1.07 19.10 -2.94
CA GLY A 121 -2.24 19.17 -3.80
C GLY A 121 -2.12 18.24 -5.01
N GLY A 122 -0.95 18.20 -5.66
CA GLY A 122 -0.68 17.30 -6.78
C GLY A 122 -0.72 15.81 -6.38
N GLU A 123 -0.18 15.43 -5.23
CA GLU A 123 -0.25 14.05 -4.74
C GLU A 123 -1.67 13.64 -4.34
N MET A 124 -2.43 14.53 -3.67
CA MET A 124 -3.84 14.27 -3.38
C MET A 124 -4.64 14.13 -4.66
N GLU A 125 -4.45 15.03 -5.63
CA GLU A 125 -5.05 14.90 -6.96
C GLU A 125 -4.70 13.55 -7.60
N ALA A 126 -3.45 13.11 -7.54
CA ALA A 126 -3.02 11.83 -8.11
C ALA A 126 -3.73 10.63 -7.45
N ILE A 127 -4.02 10.67 -6.15
CA ILE A 127 -4.81 9.61 -5.48
C ILE A 127 -6.22 9.56 -6.04
N PHE A 128 -6.91 10.70 -6.14
CA PHE A 128 -8.32 10.73 -6.55
C PHE A 128 -8.54 10.60 -8.06
N THR A 129 -7.49 10.79 -8.87
CA THR A 129 -7.55 10.68 -10.33
C THR A 129 -7.11 9.31 -10.86
N SER A 130 -6.51 8.46 -10.02
CA SER A 130 -6.21 7.05 -10.34
C SER A 130 -7.29 6.14 -9.75
N PRO A 131 -8.01 5.34 -10.57
CA PRO A 131 -8.92 4.32 -10.08
C PRO A 131 -8.25 3.31 -9.14
N GLU A 132 -6.99 2.96 -9.39
CA GLU A 132 -6.25 2.00 -8.59
C GLU A 132 -5.94 2.56 -7.20
N ARG A 133 -5.38 3.79 -7.13
CA ARG A 133 -5.04 4.46 -5.87
C ARG A 133 -6.30 4.82 -5.08
N PHE A 134 -7.33 5.35 -5.75
CA PHE A 134 -8.59 5.70 -5.10
C PHE A 134 -9.31 4.45 -4.57
N GLY A 135 -9.36 3.37 -5.35
CA GLY A 135 -9.95 2.11 -4.93
C GLY A 135 -9.22 1.50 -3.72
N ALA A 136 -7.90 1.60 -3.69
CA ALA A 136 -7.09 1.15 -2.56
C ALA A 136 -7.33 2.02 -1.31
N MET A 137 -7.46 3.35 -1.48
CA MET A 137 -7.79 4.27 -0.38
C MET A 137 -9.16 3.95 0.25
N LEU A 138 -10.15 3.59 -0.57
CA LEU A 138 -11.47 3.16 -0.09
C LEU A 138 -11.47 1.73 0.49
N GLY A 139 -10.43 0.95 0.23
CA GLY A 139 -10.33 -0.46 0.60
C GLY A 139 -11.18 -1.40 -0.26
N VAL A 140 -11.83 -0.91 -1.33
CA VAL A 140 -12.71 -1.73 -2.19
C VAL A 140 -11.93 -2.63 -3.16
N THR A 141 -10.63 -2.38 -3.31
CA THR A 141 -9.69 -3.24 -4.04
C THR A 141 -8.77 -4.04 -3.12
N THR A 142 -8.92 -3.90 -1.80
CA THR A 142 -8.13 -4.63 -0.80
C THR A 142 -9.02 -5.60 0.01
N ALA A 143 -8.42 -6.32 0.96
CA ALA A 143 -9.12 -7.27 1.83
C ALA A 143 -10.09 -6.57 2.80
N SER A 144 -9.82 -5.31 3.15
CA SER A 144 -10.55 -4.61 4.20
C SER A 144 -10.97 -3.22 3.72
N LEU A 145 -12.24 -2.90 3.92
CA LEU A 145 -12.79 -1.58 3.60
C LEU A 145 -12.28 -0.53 4.59
N SER A 146 -12.10 0.71 4.14
CA SER A 146 -11.72 1.80 5.04
C SER A 146 -12.82 2.13 6.04
N ASP A 147 -12.46 2.70 7.20
CA ASP A 147 -13.41 3.06 8.26
C ASP A 147 -14.56 3.95 7.76
N VAL A 148 -14.26 4.83 6.81
CA VAL A 148 -15.24 5.73 6.19
C VAL A 148 -16.30 4.94 5.43
N VAL A 149 -15.86 3.98 4.60
CA VAL A 149 -16.78 3.09 3.87
C VAL A 149 -17.55 2.21 4.83
N MET A 150 -16.88 1.60 5.81
CA MET A 150 -17.52 0.76 6.83
C MET A 150 -18.61 1.51 7.61
N THR A 151 -18.36 2.78 7.96
CA THR A 151 -19.35 3.62 8.64
C THR A 151 -20.55 3.89 7.74
N GLY A 152 -20.31 4.20 6.46
CA GLY A 152 -21.39 4.38 5.47
C GLY A 152 -22.26 3.14 5.31
N LEU A 153 -21.64 1.95 5.21
CA LEU A 153 -22.35 0.67 5.09
C LEU A 153 -23.18 0.35 6.34
N LYS A 154 -22.66 0.62 7.54
CA LYS A 154 -23.42 0.45 8.79
C LYS A 154 -24.66 1.34 8.84
N ASN A 155 -24.55 2.57 8.34
CA ASN A 155 -25.70 3.48 8.25
C ASN A 155 -26.74 2.97 7.25
N MET A 156 -26.30 2.49 6.07
CA MET A 156 -27.21 1.86 5.10
C MET A 156 -27.92 0.61 5.66
N ALA A 157 -27.21 -0.17 6.49
CA ALA A 157 -27.79 -1.35 7.13
C ALA A 157 -28.84 -0.98 8.18
N LEU A 158 -28.66 0.13 8.92
CA LEU A 158 -29.67 0.67 9.83
C LEU A 158 -30.95 1.07 9.08
N GLU A 159 -30.81 1.77 7.95
CA GLU A 159 -31.96 2.13 7.10
C GLU A 159 -32.69 0.89 6.55
N SER A 160 -31.94 -0.16 6.23
CA SER A 160 -32.49 -1.44 5.75
C SER A 160 -33.24 -2.22 6.84
N GLU A 161 -32.84 -2.05 8.10
CA GLU A 161 -33.52 -2.62 9.26
C GLU A 161 -34.92 -2.03 9.45
N GLU A 162 -35.06 -0.71 9.26
CA GLU A 162 -36.36 -0.03 9.26
C GLU A 162 -37.31 -0.55 8.16
N ALA A 163 -36.74 -1.01 7.04
CA ALA A 163 -37.46 -1.65 5.94
C ALA A 163 -37.74 -3.15 6.15
N GLY A 164 -37.36 -3.73 7.30
CA GLY A 164 -37.64 -5.11 7.67
C GLY A 164 -36.57 -6.14 7.29
N THR A 165 -35.38 -5.72 6.86
CA THR A 165 -34.25 -6.62 6.61
C THR A 165 -33.39 -6.76 7.86
N PRO A 166 -33.04 -7.97 8.33
CA PRO A 166 -32.16 -8.12 9.49
C PRO A 166 -30.84 -7.37 9.30
N ARG A 167 -30.46 -6.55 10.28
CA ARG A 167 -29.27 -5.69 10.19
C ARG A 167 -27.99 -6.46 9.86
N SER A 168 -27.76 -7.61 10.51
CA SER A 168 -26.57 -8.43 10.26
C SER A 168 -26.52 -8.97 8.82
N LEU A 169 -27.67 -9.28 8.20
CA LEU A 169 -27.74 -9.62 6.78
C LEU A 169 -27.43 -8.40 5.90
N ALA A 170 -28.03 -7.25 6.20
CA ALA A 170 -27.83 -6.02 5.43
C ALA A 170 -26.36 -5.57 5.44
N GLU A 171 -25.69 -5.62 6.60
CA GLU A 171 -24.26 -5.29 6.72
C GLU A 171 -23.39 -6.23 5.86
N ARG A 172 -23.65 -7.55 5.89
CA ARG A 172 -22.89 -8.53 5.11
C ARG A 172 -23.10 -8.36 3.60
N VAL A 173 -24.33 -8.18 3.16
CA VAL A 173 -24.66 -7.93 1.75
C VAL A 173 -24.03 -6.63 1.26
N ALA A 174 -24.13 -5.55 2.05
CA ALA A 174 -23.57 -4.25 1.69
C ALA A 174 -22.03 -4.28 1.64
N PHE A 175 -21.38 -4.93 2.62
CA PHE A 175 -19.94 -5.16 2.61
C PHE A 175 -19.50 -5.90 1.35
N TYR A 176 -20.18 -7.01 1.03
CA TYR A 176 -19.80 -7.84 -0.11
C TYR A 176 -20.00 -7.09 -1.43
N LEU A 177 -21.13 -6.40 -1.60
CA LEU A 177 -21.41 -5.59 -2.79
C LEU A 177 -20.40 -4.46 -2.97
N ALA A 178 -19.96 -3.81 -1.88
CA ALA A 178 -18.95 -2.76 -1.95
C ALA A 178 -17.62 -3.28 -2.53
N ARG A 179 -17.24 -4.53 -2.25
CA ARG A 179 -16.02 -5.17 -2.79
C ARG A 179 -16.22 -5.77 -4.18
N GLU A 180 -17.38 -6.37 -4.43
CA GLU A 180 -17.75 -6.99 -5.71
C GLU A 180 -17.92 -5.94 -6.82
N LEU A 181 -18.57 -4.82 -6.52
CA LEU A 181 -18.83 -3.73 -7.46
C LEU A 181 -17.84 -2.57 -7.35
N GLY A 182 -17.03 -2.55 -6.29
CA GLY A 182 -16.08 -1.49 -5.97
C GLY A 182 -15.20 -1.03 -7.12
N PRO A 183 -14.50 -1.93 -7.83
CA PRO A 183 -13.64 -1.55 -8.97
C PRO A 183 -14.40 -0.76 -10.04
N ASP A 184 -15.61 -1.17 -10.38
CA ASP A 184 -16.43 -0.49 -11.38
C ASP A 184 -17.00 0.83 -10.85
N LEU A 185 -17.44 0.87 -9.59
CA LEU A 185 -17.90 2.09 -8.94
C LEU A 185 -16.80 3.15 -8.93
N VAL A 186 -15.59 2.76 -8.58
CA VAL A 186 -14.40 3.61 -8.60
C VAL A 186 -14.08 4.08 -10.02
N LYS A 187 -14.05 3.16 -10.99
CA LYS A 187 -13.79 3.48 -12.39
C LYS A 187 -14.81 4.48 -12.97
N ASN A 188 -16.07 4.40 -12.53
CA ASN A 188 -17.13 5.32 -12.94
C ASN A 188 -17.13 6.64 -12.16
N ALA A 189 -16.70 6.64 -10.90
CA ALA A 189 -16.66 7.83 -10.05
C ALA A 189 -15.49 8.76 -10.38
N VAL A 190 -14.32 8.21 -10.73
CA VAL A 190 -13.09 8.98 -11.00
C VAL A 190 -13.30 10.05 -12.09
N PRO A 191 -13.90 9.76 -13.26
CA PRO A 191 -14.15 10.77 -14.29
C PRO A 191 -15.06 11.92 -13.85
N ILE A 192 -15.97 11.68 -12.90
CA ILE A 192 -16.91 12.68 -12.37
C ILE A 192 -16.21 13.55 -11.30
N MET A 193 -15.42 12.91 -10.43
CA MET A 193 -14.76 13.57 -9.32
C MET A 193 -13.51 14.34 -9.73
N SER A 194 -12.77 13.86 -10.72
CA SER A 194 -11.49 14.43 -11.15
C SER A 194 -11.60 15.94 -11.47
N PRO A 195 -12.56 16.43 -12.28
CA PRO A 195 -12.70 17.86 -12.55
C PRO A 195 -13.05 18.69 -11.30
N LEU A 196 -13.86 18.15 -10.39
CA LEU A 196 -14.24 18.84 -9.15
C LEU A 196 -13.03 19.00 -8.21
N ILE A 197 -12.23 17.94 -8.10
CA ILE A 197 -11.03 17.90 -7.26
C ILE A 197 -9.93 18.81 -7.83
N GLN A 198 -9.72 18.77 -9.14
CA GLN A 198 -8.80 19.68 -9.83
C GLN A 198 -9.18 21.15 -9.59
N LYS A 199 -10.47 21.47 -9.72
CA LYS A 199 -10.96 22.82 -9.43
C LYS A 199 -10.75 23.20 -7.97
N PHE A 200 -11.08 22.30 -7.03
CA PHE A 200 -10.91 22.55 -5.60
C PHE A 200 -9.45 22.81 -5.21
N PHE A 201 -8.50 21.98 -5.68
CA PHE A 201 -7.08 22.16 -5.40
C PHE A 201 -6.48 23.36 -6.12
N GLY A 202 -6.96 23.68 -7.33
CA GLY A 202 -6.63 24.93 -8.02
C GLY A 202 -7.02 26.15 -7.18
N ASP A 203 -8.28 26.21 -6.74
CA ASP A 203 -8.80 27.30 -5.91
C ASP A 203 -8.11 27.38 -4.53
N LEU A 204 -7.77 26.22 -3.94
CA LEU A 204 -7.05 26.14 -2.66
C LEU A 204 -5.64 26.72 -2.79
N SER A 205 -4.93 26.41 -3.88
CA SER A 205 -3.59 26.94 -4.16
C SER A 205 -3.61 28.47 -4.28
N GLU A 206 -4.64 29.03 -4.93
CA GLU A 206 -4.82 30.48 -5.02
C GLU A 206 -5.15 31.11 -3.65
N LYS A 207 -6.10 30.54 -2.89
CA LYS A 207 -6.47 31.05 -1.55
C LYS A 207 -5.37 30.90 -0.51
N MET A 208 -4.51 29.88 -0.63
CA MET A 208 -3.39 29.68 0.30
C MET A 208 -2.34 30.78 0.19
N ARG A 209 -2.14 31.39 -0.99
CA ARG A 209 -1.27 32.57 -1.13
C ARG A 209 -1.78 33.74 -0.25
N ASP A 210 -3.09 33.91 -0.15
CA ASP A 210 -3.70 34.94 0.68
C ASP A 210 -3.65 34.61 2.19
N VAL A 211 -3.74 33.33 2.57
CA VAL A 211 -3.59 32.87 3.96
C VAL A 211 -2.14 32.96 4.43
N GLN A 212 -1.18 32.60 3.59
CA GLN A 212 0.25 32.75 3.85
C GLN A 212 0.63 34.21 4.13
N ALA A 213 0.05 35.17 3.39
CA ALA A 213 0.21 36.59 3.65
C ALA A 213 -0.33 37.01 5.03
N ARG A 214 -1.37 36.34 5.55
CA ARG A 214 -1.93 36.57 6.90
C ARG A 214 -1.14 35.88 8.00
N ILE A 215 -0.56 34.70 7.77
CA ILE A 215 0.29 34.04 8.78
C ILE A 215 1.53 34.90 9.06
N LEU A 216 2.10 35.52 8.03
CA LEU A 216 3.20 36.50 8.17
C LEU A 216 2.77 37.83 8.83
N GLN A 217 1.47 38.09 8.98
CA GLN A 217 0.94 39.22 9.79
C GLN A 217 0.88 38.89 11.29
N THR A 218 1.09 37.63 11.67
CA THR A 218 1.10 37.21 13.08
C THR A 218 2.45 37.59 13.70
N SER A 219 2.42 38.28 14.86
CA SER A 219 3.66 38.73 15.51
C SER A 219 4.64 37.56 15.75
N PRO A 220 5.95 37.73 15.45
CA PRO A 220 7.01 36.78 15.80
C PRO A 220 6.99 36.27 17.24
N GLU A 221 6.40 37.04 18.16
CA GLU A 221 6.26 36.73 19.58
C GLU A 221 5.31 35.56 19.88
N ALA A 222 4.33 35.30 19.00
CA ALA A 222 3.30 34.27 19.20
C ALA A 222 3.80 32.84 18.92
N ASN A 223 4.98 32.70 18.28
CA ASN A 223 5.41 31.44 17.66
C ASN A 223 6.39 30.63 18.54
N GLY A 224 6.71 31.10 19.75
CA GLY A 224 7.60 30.42 20.71
C GLY A 224 9.09 30.45 20.38
N TRP A 225 9.48 30.82 19.16
CA TRP A 225 10.88 30.84 18.69
C TRP A 225 11.80 31.76 19.49
N ILE A 226 11.34 32.94 19.89
CA ILE A 226 12.14 33.87 20.70
C ILE A 226 12.49 33.22 22.03
N LYS A 227 11.52 32.57 22.68
CA LYS A 227 11.73 31.85 23.95
C LYS A 227 12.71 30.69 23.77
N TYR A 228 12.59 29.95 22.68
CA TYR A 228 13.47 28.83 22.37
C TYR A 228 14.92 29.26 22.13
N LEU A 229 15.15 30.21 21.22
CA LEU A 229 16.48 30.71 20.87
C LEU A 229 17.15 31.49 22.01
N SER A 230 16.36 32.02 22.94
CA SER A 230 16.88 32.66 24.16
C SER A 230 17.55 31.68 25.12
N ASN A 231 17.39 30.36 24.93
CA ASN A 231 18.09 29.34 25.73
C ASN A 231 19.53 29.07 25.25
N PHE A 232 19.93 29.64 24.11
CA PHE A 232 21.27 29.45 23.54
C PHE A 232 22.26 30.48 24.11
N GLU A 233 23.52 30.10 24.19
CA GLU A 233 24.65 31.01 24.44
C GLU A 233 25.12 31.63 23.14
N TRP A 234 25.01 32.95 23.04
CA TRP A 234 25.29 33.69 21.81
C TRP A 234 26.64 34.40 21.87
N SER A 235 27.41 34.32 20.79
CA SER A 235 28.70 34.99 20.64
C SER A 235 28.97 35.40 19.19
N VAL A 236 29.85 36.38 19.01
CA VAL A 236 30.34 36.80 17.69
C VAL A 236 31.71 36.19 17.44
N GLU A 237 31.86 35.49 16.33
CA GLU A 237 33.09 34.78 15.95
C GLU A 237 33.67 35.33 14.65
N ASP A 238 35.00 35.33 14.57
CA ASP A 238 35.76 35.74 13.39
C ASP A 238 35.89 34.56 12.43
N ARG A 239 35.65 34.84 11.16
CA ARG A 239 35.89 33.95 10.03
C ARG A 239 36.34 34.76 8.83
N GLU A 240 36.84 34.09 7.80
CA GLU A 240 37.16 34.75 6.54
C GLU A 240 36.21 34.25 5.46
N GLU A 241 36.04 35.06 4.42
CA GLU A 241 35.36 34.66 3.19
C GLU A 241 33.91 34.16 3.35
N LEU A 242 33.14 34.70 4.30
CA LEU A 242 31.76 34.25 4.52
C LEU A 242 30.83 34.66 3.37
N ILE A 243 29.92 33.75 3.00
CA ILE A 243 28.77 34.04 2.15
C ILE A 243 27.54 34.34 2.99
N LEU A 244 26.65 35.19 2.48
CA LEU A 244 25.31 35.40 3.03
C LEU A 244 24.29 34.64 2.16
N PRO A 245 23.74 33.52 2.66
CA PRO A 245 22.68 32.80 1.96
C PRO A 245 21.35 33.57 2.04
N ASP A 246 20.45 33.36 1.08
CA ASP A 246 19.11 33.99 1.08
C ASP A 246 18.17 33.47 2.18
N VAL A 247 18.54 32.38 2.87
CA VAL A 247 17.91 31.89 4.12
C VAL A 247 18.36 32.61 5.37
N VAL A 248 19.41 33.44 5.26
CA VAL A 248 20.00 34.26 6.32
C VAL A 248 20.65 33.49 7.47
N ALA A 249 19.99 32.48 8.05
CA ALA A 249 20.50 31.70 9.18
C ALA A 249 20.31 30.19 8.99
N LEU A 250 21.26 29.42 9.51
CA LEU A 250 21.27 27.97 9.49
C LEU A 250 21.29 27.42 10.91
N SER A 251 20.63 26.31 11.12
CA SER A 251 20.80 25.44 12.27
C SER A 251 21.76 24.31 11.96
N ILE A 252 22.36 23.78 13.02
CA ILE A 252 23.13 22.53 13.02
C ILE A 252 22.50 21.61 14.04
N ASP A 253 22.19 20.38 13.64
CA ASP A 253 21.69 19.34 14.53
C ASP A 253 22.82 18.58 15.25
N ARG A 254 22.45 17.61 16.11
CA ARG A 254 23.39 16.74 16.83
C ARG A 254 24.28 15.88 15.93
N GLU A 255 23.87 15.65 14.68
CA GLU A 255 24.62 14.86 13.69
C GLU A 255 25.54 15.74 12.83
N GLY A 256 25.54 17.06 13.06
CA GLY A 256 26.35 18.01 12.29
C GLY A 256 25.71 18.43 10.96
N LYS A 257 24.43 18.10 10.72
CA LYS A 257 23.73 18.45 9.48
C LYS A 257 23.23 19.89 9.53
N PHE A 258 23.47 20.63 8.44
CA PHE A 258 23.02 22.00 8.28
C PHE A 258 21.63 22.06 7.65
N SER A 259 20.73 22.82 8.26
CA SER A 259 19.42 23.13 7.71
C SER A 259 19.09 24.63 7.84
N PRO A 260 18.21 25.20 7.00
CA PRO A 260 17.62 26.51 7.28
C PRO A 260 16.94 26.46 8.65
N LEU A 261 17.13 27.52 9.46
CA LEU A 261 16.67 27.53 10.85
C LEU A 261 15.19 27.14 11.02
N ILE A 262 14.35 27.48 10.04
CA ILE A 262 12.91 27.19 10.09
C ILE A 262 12.54 25.69 10.03
N PHE A 263 13.39 24.83 9.47
CA PHE A 263 13.08 23.42 9.26
C PHE A 263 13.55 22.55 10.43
N THR A 264 14.13 23.18 11.45
CA THR A 264 14.67 22.49 12.61
C THR A 264 13.57 22.24 13.63
N SER A 265 13.48 21.01 14.12
CA SER A 265 12.75 20.73 15.34
C SER A 265 13.50 21.33 16.53
N THR A 266 12.76 21.89 17.48
CA THR A 266 13.32 22.47 18.71
C THR A 266 14.09 21.46 19.56
N GLU A 267 13.94 20.16 19.31
CA GLU A 267 14.52 19.09 20.12
C GLU A 267 15.91 18.63 19.63
N ASN A 268 16.27 18.90 18.36
CA ASN A 268 17.50 18.38 17.74
C ASN A 268 18.56 19.45 17.41
N THR A 269 18.28 20.73 17.63
CA THR A 269 19.22 21.82 17.28
C THR A 269 20.32 21.97 18.34
N CYS A 270 21.59 21.84 17.93
CA CYS A 270 22.74 22.09 18.80
C CYS A 270 23.33 23.49 18.65
N ALA A 271 23.25 24.06 17.45
CA ALA A 271 23.70 25.42 17.21
C ALA A 271 22.92 26.12 16.11
N VAL A 272 22.99 27.45 16.13
CA VAL A 272 22.42 28.34 15.11
C VAL A 272 23.51 29.31 14.68
N ILE A 273 23.69 29.47 13.37
CA ILE A 273 24.74 30.29 12.78
C ILE A 273 24.14 31.25 11.78
N MET A 274 24.56 32.51 11.87
CA MET A 274 24.15 33.55 10.95
C MET A 274 25.34 34.44 10.60
N PRO A 275 25.75 34.52 9.32
CA PRO A 275 26.82 35.38 8.89
C PRO A 275 26.33 36.84 8.90
N ILE A 276 27.02 37.71 9.65
CA ILE A 276 26.64 39.13 9.81
C ILE A 276 27.50 40.06 8.97
N SER A 277 28.69 39.61 8.54
CA SER A 277 29.53 40.28 7.54
C SER A 277 30.47 39.29 6.87
N ARG A 278 31.27 39.75 5.89
CA ARG A 278 32.29 38.94 5.19
C ARG A 278 33.29 38.25 6.11
N ASN A 279 33.45 38.74 7.35
CA ASN A 279 34.43 38.23 8.30
C ASN A 279 33.91 38.06 9.74
N ARG A 280 32.58 38.06 9.93
CA ARG A 280 31.95 37.92 11.24
C ARG A 280 30.70 37.06 11.13
N MET A 281 30.52 36.15 12.07
CA MET A 281 29.29 35.37 12.24
C MET A 281 28.78 35.46 13.67
N LEU A 282 27.45 35.44 13.80
CA LEU A 282 26.76 35.24 15.07
C LEU A 282 26.53 33.73 15.25
N ILE A 283 26.93 33.19 16.39
CA ILE A 283 26.74 31.78 16.74
C ILE A 283 25.99 31.68 18.05
N GLY A 284 24.87 30.95 18.05
CA GLY A 284 24.17 30.49 19.24
C GLY A 284 24.45 29.01 19.45
N LYS A 285 24.88 28.60 20.65
CA LYS A 285 25.10 27.18 20.99
C LYS A 285 24.22 26.77 22.16
N GLU A 286 23.73 25.54 22.15
CA GLU A 286 23.12 24.95 23.35
C GLU A 286 24.16 24.85 24.47
N PHE A 287 23.73 25.10 25.71
CA PHE A 287 24.62 25.07 26.87
C PHE A 287 25.30 23.69 27.00
N GLY A 288 26.63 23.67 26.94
CA GLY A 288 27.43 22.44 27.04
C GLY A 288 27.57 21.63 25.75
N ALA A 289 27.14 22.16 24.59
CA ALA A 289 27.36 21.53 23.29
C ALA A 289 28.85 21.53 22.89
N GLU A 290 29.29 20.47 22.19
CA GLU A 290 30.66 20.34 21.70
C GLU A 290 31.03 21.42 20.65
N ILE A 291 32.33 21.57 20.40
CA ILE A 291 32.85 22.49 19.38
C ILE A 291 32.47 21.98 17.99
N ILE A 292 31.62 22.74 17.31
CA ILE A 292 31.19 22.42 15.95
C ILE A 292 32.20 22.95 14.93
N SER A 293 32.69 22.10 14.03
CA SER A 293 33.51 22.55 12.89
C SER A 293 32.66 23.33 11.89
N LEU A 294 33.18 24.47 11.45
CA LEU A 294 32.52 25.39 10.51
C LEU A 294 33.25 25.49 9.17
N ASP A 295 34.20 24.58 8.92
CA ASP A 295 35.07 24.63 7.72
C ASP A 295 34.25 24.49 6.43
N GLU A 296 33.13 23.77 6.48
CA GLU A 296 32.22 23.59 5.36
C GLU A 296 31.04 24.58 5.32
N PHE A 297 31.05 25.62 6.16
CA PHE A 297 29.92 26.55 6.28
C PHE A 297 29.46 27.10 4.93
N ASN A 298 30.37 27.61 4.09
CA ASN A 298 29.99 28.22 2.81
C ASN A 298 29.35 27.21 1.84
N ALA A 299 29.86 25.97 1.78
CA ALA A 299 29.27 24.93 0.95
C ALA A 299 27.85 24.58 1.43
N ASN A 300 27.66 24.45 2.75
CA ASN A 300 26.36 24.17 3.34
C ASN A 300 25.38 25.36 3.26
N ALA A 301 25.87 26.59 3.37
CA ALA A 301 25.08 27.80 3.16
C ALA A 301 24.62 27.94 1.72
N ALA A 302 25.46 27.58 0.74
CA ALA A 302 25.07 27.53 -0.66
C ALA A 302 24.03 26.43 -0.91
N ARG A 303 24.22 25.20 -0.38
CA ARG A 303 23.25 24.08 -0.48
C ARG A 303 21.86 24.42 0.04
N ASN A 304 21.82 25.20 1.11
CA ASN A 304 20.60 25.62 1.79
C ASN A 304 20.03 26.94 1.24
N SER A 305 20.74 27.65 0.36
CA SER A 305 20.17 28.80 -0.34
C SER A 305 19.08 28.34 -1.30
N GLY A 306 17.98 29.09 -1.38
CA GLY A 306 16.88 28.78 -2.29
C GLY A 306 17.17 29.21 -3.73
N SER A 307 17.67 30.43 -3.90
CA SER A 307 17.74 31.10 -5.20
C SER A 307 19.07 31.81 -5.46
N PHE A 308 19.69 32.35 -4.42
CA PHE A 308 21.00 33.01 -4.51
C PHE A 308 21.71 33.07 -3.16
N PHE A 309 23.00 33.38 -3.20
CA PHE A 309 23.75 33.93 -2.08
C PHE A 309 24.53 35.17 -2.52
N VAL A 310 24.95 36.01 -1.57
CA VAL A 310 25.82 37.16 -1.82
C VAL A 310 27.13 37.08 -1.07
N ALA A 311 28.18 37.71 -1.60
CA ALA A 311 29.50 37.70 -1.00
C ALA A 311 30.35 38.94 -1.38
N ALA A 312 31.39 39.22 -0.59
CA ALA A 312 32.33 40.31 -0.87
C ALA A 312 33.28 40.03 -2.05
N GLN A 313 33.39 38.77 -2.48
CA GLN A 313 34.22 38.35 -3.61
C GLN A 313 33.49 37.28 -4.43
N SER A 314 33.95 37.02 -5.66
CA SER A 314 33.43 35.91 -6.45
C SER A 314 33.93 34.56 -5.93
N PHE A 315 33.01 33.61 -5.80
CA PHE A 315 33.23 32.21 -5.47
C PHE A 315 33.08 31.25 -6.67
N ASP A 316 33.11 31.75 -7.91
CA ASP A 316 32.94 30.90 -9.10
C ASP A 316 34.01 29.80 -9.18
N SER A 317 35.23 30.04 -8.71
CA SER A 317 36.30 29.03 -8.66
C SER A 317 36.02 27.86 -7.72
N LYS A 318 35.13 28.04 -6.73
CA LYS A 318 34.73 27.00 -5.75
C LYS A 318 33.42 26.30 -6.16
N ASN A 319 32.79 26.69 -7.27
CA ASN A 319 31.53 26.13 -7.80
C ASN A 319 30.36 26.08 -6.79
N TYR A 320 30.33 26.97 -5.79
CA TYR A 320 29.23 26.99 -4.80
C TYR A 320 27.88 27.37 -5.42
N SER A 321 27.85 28.09 -6.54
CA SER A 321 26.62 28.42 -7.27
C SER A 321 25.84 27.18 -7.74
N ASP A 322 26.52 26.07 -8.03
CA ASP A 322 25.88 24.82 -8.47
C ASP A 322 25.15 24.09 -7.34
N LEU A 323 25.51 24.40 -6.09
CA LEU A 323 24.92 23.78 -4.90
C LEU A 323 23.57 24.41 -4.52
N ILE A 324 23.23 25.59 -5.05
CA ILE A 324 22.02 26.35 -4.68
C ILE A 324 20.75 25.52 -4.96
N GLY A 325 19.89 25.39 -3.96
CA GLY A 325 18.57 24.77 -4.03
C GLY A 325 18.54 23.24 -3.92
N LEU A 326 19.63 22.58 -3.51
CA LEU A 326 19.68 21.11 -3.44
C LEU A 326 18.96 20.52 -2.20
N ILE A 327 19.09 21.13 -1.02
CA ILE A 327 18.48 20.61 0.23
C ILE A 327 16.99 20.96 0.35
N PRO A 328 16.54 22.21 0.09
CA PRO A 328 15.14 22.61 0.26
C PRO A 328 14.13 21.75 -0.51
N SER A 329 14.42 21.41 -1.76
CA SER A 329 13.50 20.62 -2.59
C SER A 329 13.39 19.16 -2.13
N GLY A 330 14.47 18.59 -1.59
CA GLY A 330 14.50 17.21 -1.06
C GLY A 330 13.69 17.06 0.22
N VAL A 331 13.86 17.96 1.20
CA VAL A 331 13.15 17.90 2.48
C VAL A 331 11.63 17.96 2.30
N VAL A 332 11.15 18.83 1.41
CA VAL A 332 9.71 18.92 1.07
C VAL A 332 9.21 17.62 0.44
N GLN A 333 10.00 17.03 -0.45
CA GLN A 333 9.64 15.80 -1.14
C GLN A 333 9.56 14.61 -0.18
N ASP A 334 10.52 14.49 0.74
CA ASP A 334 10.57 13.41 1.73
C ASP A 334 9.41 13.50 2.73
N MET A 335 9.09 14.71 3.22
CA MET A 335 7.97 14.93 4.15
C MET A 335 6.61 14.61 3.51
N ILE A 336 6.40 15.03 2.26
CA ILE A 336 5.17 14.75 1.51
C ILE A 336 5.07 13.26 1.20
N GLY A 337 6.16 12.66 0.74
CA GLY A 337 6.24 11.22 0.49
C GLY A 337 5.87 10.42 1.74
N GLY A 338 6.36 10.82 2.92
CA GLY A 338 6.01 10.20 4.20
C GLY A 338 4.51 10.24 4.51
N VAL A 339 3.86 11.41 4.39
CA VAL A 339 2.41 11.57 4.69
C VAL A 339 1.53 10.84 3.69
N VAL A 340 1.84 10.95 2.39
CA VAL A 340 1.10 10.26 1.32
C VAL A 340 1.22 8.75 1.49
N ASN A 341 2.44 8.26 1.76
CA ASN A 341 2.66 6.87 2.08
C ASN A 341 1.88 6.48 3.34
N GLU A 342 1.82 7.27 4.40
CA GLU A 342 1.03 6.92 5.59
C GLU A 342 -0.47 6.79 5.29
N ILE A 343 -1.03 7.63 4.42
CA ILE A 343 -2.45 7.56 4.01
C ILE A 343 -2.70 6.33 3.14
N GLU A 344 -1.79 6.05 2.21
CA GLU A 344 -1.87 4.88 1.32
C GLU A 344 -1.56 3.57 2.06
N PHE A 345 -0.66 3.58 3.05
CA PHE A 345 -0.27 2.44 3.89
C PHE A 345 -1.23 2.20 5.06
N LYS A 346 -1.90 3.22 5.60
CA LYS A 346 -3.02 3.00 6.55
C LYS A 346 -4.15 2.19 5.90
N ASN A 347 -4.35 2.36 4.59
CA ASN A 347 -5.37 1.64 3.82
C ASN A 347 -4.83 0.41 3.08
N LYS A 348 -3.54 0.38 2.71
CA LYS A 348 -2.77 -0.86 2.47
C LYS A 348 -2.32 -1.41 3.83
N ILE A 349 -3.28 -1.86 4.62
CA ILE A 349 -3.03 -2.51 5.91
C ILE A 349 -1.87 -3.50 5.74
N ILE A 350 -0.73 -3.22 6.38
CA ILE A 350 0.19 -4.28 6.79
C ILE A 350 -0.64 -5.13 7.74
N PRO A 351 -0.90 -6.42 7.45
CA PRO A 351 -1.81 -7.24 8.25
C PRO A 351 -1.40 -7.16 9.71
N SER A 352 -2.32 -6.72 10.57
CA SER A 352 -2.08 -6.58 12.01
C SER A 352 -1.63 -7.90 12.66
N ASP A 353 -1.94 -9.02 12.01
CA ASP A 353 -1.56 -10.36 12.40
C ASP A 353 -1.16 -11.17 11.16
N CYS A 354 0.11 -11.08 10.75
CA CYS A 354 0.70 -12.13 9.90
C CYS A 354 1.12 -13.28 10.82
N PHE A 355 0.63 -14.50 10.58
CA PHE A 355 1.27 -15.67 11.17
C PHE A 355 2.65 -15.81 10.53
N LEU A 356 3.70 -15.45 11.29
CA LEU A 356 5.06 -15.85 10.96
C LEU A 356 5.13 -17.37 11.07
N ILE A 357 4.99 -18.04 9.94
CA ILE A 357 5.30 -19.46 9.86
C ILE A 357 6.81 -19.60 10.01
N ARG A 358 7.23 -20.58 10.81
CA ARG A 358 8.63 -21.02 10.79
C ARG A 358 8.96 -21.35 9.34
N ASN A 359 9.75 -20.50 8.70
CA ASN A 359 10.47 -20.87 7.50
C ASN A 359 11.29 -22.11 7.84
N ASN A 360 10.75 -23.29 7.54
CA ASN A 360 11.60 -24.43 7.26
C ASN A 360 12.32 -24.00 5.98
N SER A 361 13.52 -23.45 6.16
CA SER A 361 14.46 -23.21 5.07
C SER A 361 14.41 -24.40 4.13
N ILE A 362 14.43 -24.16 2.82
CA ILE A 362 14.58 -25.22 1.80
C ILE A 362 15.90 -25.93 2.12
N ASN A 363 15.81 -26.92 3.01
CA ASN A 363 16.90 -27.78 3.35
C ASN A 363 16.92 -28.79 2.22
N ASN A 364 18.00 -28.79 1.44
CA ASN A 364 18.33 -29.84 0.49
C ASN A 364 18.67 -31.15 1.24
N ASN A 365 17.81 -31.59 2.16
CA ASN A 365 17.89 -32.90 2.74
C ASN A 365 17.37 -33.90 1.70
N ASN A 366 18.13 -34.97 1.47
CA ASN A 366 17.65 -36.12 0.73
C ASN A 366 16.48 -36.73 1.50
N PHE A 367 15.24 -36.49 1.04
CA PHE A 367 14.06 -37.22 1.50
C PHE A 367 13.85 -38.46 0.62
N SER A 368 13.31 -39.52 1.20
CA SER A 368 13.01 -40.78 0.52
C SER A 368 11.50 -41.01 0.52
N TYR A 369 10.96 -41.43 -0.62
CA TYR A 369 9.55 -41.78 -0.76
C TYR A 369 9.42 -43.14 -1.46
N SER A 370 8.29 -43.81 -1.27
CA SER A 370 8.01 -45.10 -1.92
C SER A 370 7.07 -44.95 -3.11
N VAL A 371 7.15 -45.85 -4.10
CA VAL A 371 6.18 -45.96 -5.20
C VAL A 371 5.69 -47.40 -5.20
N ARG A 372 4.36 -47.59 -5.15
CA ARG A 372 3.73 -48.91 -5.08
C ARG A 372 2.60 -49.01 -6.09
N LEU A 373 2.47 -50.17 -6.72
CA LEU A 373 1.31 -50.55 -7.52
C LEU A 373 0.39 -51.40 -6.64
N VAL A 374 -0.89 -51.05 -6.59
CA VAL A 374 -1.91 -51.67 -5.75
C VAL A 374 -2.85 -52.46 -6.65
N ASP A 375 -2.80 -53.79 -6.53
CA ASP A 375 -3.67 -54.75 -7.23
C ASP A 375 -3.47 -54.83 -8.76
N PHE A 376 -2.35 -54.32 -9.31
CA PHE A 376 -1.99 -54.50 -10.72
C PHE A 376 -0.49 -54.26 -11.03
N GLY A 377 -0.05 -54.59 -12.25
CA GLY A 377 1.29 -54.32 -12.77
C GLY A 377 2.37 -55.31 -12.34
N THR A 378 3.59 -55.12 -12.88
CA THR A 378 4.80 -55.88 -12.52
C THR A 378 5.80 -55.01 -11.77
N ASP A 379 6.81 -55.62 -11.14
CA ASP A 379 7.92 -54.89 -10.50
C ASP A 379 8.68 -54.02 -11.52
N GLU A 380 8.80 -54.46 -12.77
CA GLU A 380 9.40 -53.68 -13.86
C GLU A 380 8.57 -52.43 -14.19
N ASP A 381 7.24 -52.55 -14.19
CA ASP A 381 6.34 -51.40 -14.38
C ASP A 381 6.48 -50.39 -13.24
N ALA A 382 6.59 -50.89 -12.00
CA ALA A 382 6.78 -50.07 -10.81
C ALA A 382 8.12 -49.31 -10.84
N GLU A 383 9.21 -49.97 -11.23
CA GLU A 383 10.53 -49.33 -11.40
C GLU A 383 10.51 -48.25 -12.49
N HIS A 384 9.88 -48.54 -13.63
CA HIS A 384 9.76 -47.57 -14.72
C HIS A 384 8.96 -46.33 -14.29
N LEU A 385 7.85 -46.51 -13.58
CA LEU A 385 7.06 -45.41 -13.01
C LEU A 385 7.81 -44.64 -11.95
N ALA A 386 8.51 -45.34 -11.06
CA ALA A 386 9.32 -44.70 -10.02
C ALA A 386 10.38 -43.78 -10.62
N LYS A 387 10.94 -44.15 -11.77
CA LYS A 387 11.86 -43.30 -12.53
C LYS A 387 11.18 -42.03 -13.06
N ILE A 388 10.02 -42.16 -13.72
CA ILE A 388 9.28 -41.01 -14.26
C ILE A 388 8.85 -40.06 -13.13
N ILE A 389 8.23 -40.60 -12.08
CA ILE A 389 7.81 -39.84 -10.91
C ILE A 389 9.03 -39.20 -10.24
N GLY A 390 10.16 -39.90 -10.15
CA GLY A 390 11.38 -39.36 -9.55
C GLY A 390 12.02 -38.24 -10.33
N ASP A 391 11.96 -38.26 -11.66
CA ASP A 391 12.39 -37.12 -12.46
C ASP A 391 11.53 -35.87 -12.16
N VAL A 392 10.21 -36.04 -12.07
CA VAL A 392 9.26 -34.95 -11.75
C VAL A 392 9.45 -34.44 -10.32
N VAL A 393 9.49 -35.33 -9.32
CA VAL A 393 9.67 -34.97 -7.90
C VAL A 393 10.98 -34.21 -7.71
N ARG A 394 12.07 -34.67 -8.35
CA ARG A 394 13.37 -34.00 -8.28
C ARG A 394 13.35 -32.60 -8.88
N ASP A 395 12.64 -32.41 -9.98
CA ASP A 395 12.56 -31.09 -10.62
C ASP A 395 11.67 -30.14 -9.80
N VAL A 396 10.55 -30.63 -9.27
CA VAL A 396 9.63 -29.85 -8.42
C VAL A 396 10.26 -29.50 -7.07
N SER A 397 11.00 -30.42 -6.44
CA SER A 397 11.64 -30.22 -5.13
C SER A 397 12.71 -29.13 -5.12
N ARG A 398 13.16 -28.65 -6.29
CA ARG A 398 14.07 -27.50 -6.41
C ARG A 398 13.38 -26.17 -6.09
N HIS A 399 12.05 -26.13 -6.21
CA HIS A 399 11.27 -24.90 -6.12
C HIS A 399 10.34 -24.88 -4.90
N ILE A 400 9.92 -26.05 -4.41
CA ILE A 400 9.02 -26.17 -3.27
C ILE A 400 9.47 -27.30 -2.31
N PRO A 401 9.19 -27.17 -1.00
CA PRO A 401 9.56 -28.20 -0.05
C PRO A 401 8.62 -29.42 -0.16
N LEU A 402 9.21 -30.63 -0.12
CA LEU A 402 8.49 -31.90 -0.27
C LEU A 402 8.93 -32.95 0.77
N GLN A 403 9.51 -32.51 1.90
CA GLN A 403 10.11 -33.42 2.88
C GLN A 403 9.06 -34.28 3.62
N ASN A 404 7.79 -33.85 3.61
CA ASN A 404 6.68 -34.61 4.14
C ASN A 404 6.09 -35.63 3.16
N LEU A 405 6.66 -35.84 1.97
CA LEU A 405 6.19 -36.86 1.03
C LEU A 405 6.56 -38.27 1.53
N ASP A 406 5.55 -39.10 1.79
CA ASP A 406 5.72 -40.52 2.15
C ASP A 406 5.88 -41.41 0.91
N GLY A 407 5.04 -41.20 -0.11
CA GLY A 407 5.05 -42.03 -1.30
C GLY A 407 3.83 -41.89 -2.19
N PHE A 408 3.81 -42.77 -3.19
CA PHE A 408 2.77 -42.89 -4.20
C PHE A 408 2.19 -44.31 -4.20
N SER A 409 0.87 -44.42 -4.23
CA SER A 409 0.15 -45.67 -4.45
C SER A 409 -0.67 -45.53 -5.72
N ILE A 410 -0.34 -46.28 -6.76
CA ILE A 410 -1.11 -46.30 -7.99
C ILE A 410 -2.11 -47.46 -7.88
N ALA A 411 -3.40 -47.22 -8.09
CA ALA A 411 -4.46 -48.22 -7.92
C ALA A 411 -5.45 -48.23 -9.10
N VAL A 412 -5.93 -49.41 -9.52
CA VAL A 412 -7.06 -49.53 -10.46
C VAL A 412 -8.36 -49.13 -9.76
N ASP A 413 -8.54 -49.58 -8.52
CA ASP A 413 -9.65 -49.17 -7.65
C ASP A 413 -9.18 -48.14 -6.62
N LEU A 414 -9.31 -46.86 -6.99
CA LEU A 414 -9.01 -45.74 -6.08
C LEU A 414 -9.82 -45.79 -4.79
N ARG A 415 -11.07 -46.28 -4.83
CA ARG A 415 -11.95 -46.35 -3.65
C ARG A 415 -11.49 -47.45 -2.70
N GLY A 416 -11.21 -48.63 -3.23
CA GLY A 416 -10.64 -49.75 -2.48
C GLY A 416 -9.28 -49.41 -1.87
N ALA A 417 -8.41 -48.75 -2.64
CA ALA A 417 -7.12 -48.28 -2.14
C ALA A 417 -7.28 -47.29 -0.98
N LEU A 418 -8.16 -46.29 -1.11
CA LEU A 418 -8.43 -45.34 -0.02
C LEU A 418 -8.92 -46.02 1.26
N ALA A 419 -9.83 -46.99 1.13
CA ALA A 419 -10.37 -47.77 2.24
C ALA A 419 -9.29 -48.61 2.95
N SER A 420 -8.27 -49.08 2.22
CA SER A 420 -7.15 -49.85 2.80
C SER A 420 -6.24 -49.02 3.72
N PHE A 421 -6.20 -47.69 3.52
CA PHE A 421 -5.41 -46.78 4.36
C PHE A 421 -6.15 -46.28 5.61
N HIS A 422 -7.48 -46.37 5.67
CA HIS A 422 -8.29 -45.78 6.76
C HIS A 422 -9.32 -46.77 7.33
N GLN A 423 -8.98 -47.51 8.39
CA GLN A 423 -9.93 -48.34 9.13
C GLN A 423 -10.80 -47.58 10.17
N GLN A 424 -10.58 -46.28 10.42
CA GLN A 424 -11.24 -45.58 11.55
C GLN A 424 -11.94 -44.22 11.28
N GLU A 425 -11.96 -43.65 10.07
CA GLU A 425 -12.67 -42.38 9.82
C GLU A 425 -13.51 -42.41 8.53
N LEU A 426 -14.81 -42.72 8.67
CA LEU A 426 -15.76 -42.78 7.55
C LEU A 426 -16.10 -41.41 6.92
N SER A 427 -15.91 -40.29 7.62
CA SER A 427 -16.32 -38.96 7.14
C SER A 427 -15.47 -38.38 6.00
N ILE A 428 -14.18 -38.78 5.93
CA ILE A 428 -13.27 -38.39 4.84
C ILE A 428 -13.66 -39.10 3.54
N ILE A 429 -14.12 -40.35 3.65
CA ILE A 429 -14.53 -41.19 2.51
C ILE A 429 -15.75 -40.57 1.81
N ASP A 430 -16.73 -40.03 2.53
CA ASP A 430 -17.93 -39.41 1.94
C ASP A 430 -17.63 -38.08 1.22
N SER A 431 -16.73 -37.26 1.76
CA SER A 431 -16.29 -36.02 1.11
C SER A 431 -15.46 -36.29 -0.16
N VAL A 432 -14.64 -37.34 -0.12
CA VAL A 432 -13.86 -37.83 -1.26
C VAL A 432 -14.75 -38.52 -2.31
N ASN A 433 -15.82 -39.21 -1.89
CA ASN A 433 -16.80 -39.84 -2.79
C ASN A 433 -17.56 -38.81 -3.64
N GLN A 434 -17.94 -37.66 -3.07
CA GLN A 434 -18.57 -36.57 -3.84
C GLN A 434 -17.60 -35.89 -4.82
N ALA A 435 -16.31 -35.81 -4.49
CA ALA A 435 -15.28 -35.31 -5.40
C ALA A 435 -14.99 -36.30 -6.55
N LEU A 436 -14.83 -37.60 -6.25
CA LEU A 436 -14.48 -38.65 -7.22
C LEU A 436 -15.51 -38.89 -8.32
N GLU A 437 -16.79 -38.58 -8.12
CA GLU A 437 -17.84 -38.85 -9.13
C GLU A 437 -17.85 -37.88 -10.30
N ARG A 438 -17.17 -36.73 -10.19
CA ARG A 438 -17.19 -35.69 -11.23
C ARG A 438 -15.84 -35.04 -11.51
N ASP A 439 -14.80 -35.33 -10.73
CA ASP A 439 -13.53 -34.63 -10.81
C ASP A 439 -12.56 -35.30 -11.79
N LEU A 440 -11.77 -34.47 -12.48
CA LEU A 440 -10.68 -34.90 -13.37
C LEU A 440 -9.49 -35.48 -12.58
N GLU A 441 -9.58 -35.43 -11.25
CA GLU A 441 -8.51 -35.73 -10.33
C GLU A 441 -8.48 -37.21 -9.96
N SER A 442 -7.89 -37.99 -10.85
CA SER A 442 -7.41 -39.35 -10.59
C SER A 442 -6.28 -39.39 -9.54
N ALA A 443 -6.18 -38.43 -8.61
CA ALA A 443 -5.14 -38.39 -7.59
C ALA A 443 -5.63 -37.73 -6.27
N ILE A 444 -5.33 -38.35 -5.14
CA ILE A 444 -5.79 -37.94 -3.79
C ILE A 444 -4.59 -37.88 -2.84
N ILE A 445 -4.55 -36.88 -1.97
CA ILE A 445 -3.52 -36.75 -0.92
C ILE A 445 -4.14 -37.20 0.39
N ILE A 446 -3.47 -38.09 1.11
CA ILE A 446 -3.89 -38.57 2.43
C ILE A 446 -2.78 -38.35 3.47
N PRO A 447 -3.11 -38.01 4.72
CA PRO A 447 -2.15 -38.02 5.81
C PRO A 447 -1.80 -39.47 6.19
N VAL A 448 -0.53 -39.74 6.47
CA VAL A 448 -0.04 -41.03 6.95
C VAL A 448 0.96 -40.84 8.08
N GLU A 449 0.99 -41.77 9.03
CA GLU A 449 2.01 -41.80 10.07
C GLU A 449 3.14 -42.75 9.66
N SER A 450 4.34 -42.20 9.49
CA SER A 450 5.50 -42.90 8.92
C SER A 450 6.74 -42.43 9.67
N ASP A 451 7.48 -43.37 10.27
CA ASP A 451 8.64 -43.11 11.13
C ASP A 451 8.36 -42.17 12.33
N GLY A 452 7.13 -42.20 12.88
CA GLY A 452 6.72 -41.33 13.99
C GLY A 452 6.53 -39.85 13.59
N MET A 453 6.55 -39.54 12.29
CA MET A 453 6.21 -38.23 11.74
C MET A 453 4.92 -38.31 10.92
N ARG A 454 4.14 -37.23 10.94
CA ARG A 454 3.00 -37.06 10.02
C ARG A 454 3.54 -36.71 8.64
N LYS A 455 3.42 -37.63 7.69
CA LYS A 455 3.74 -37.45 6.27
C LYS A 455 2.45 -37.45 5.44
N GLN A 456 2.56 -37.18 4.14
CA GLN A 456 1.46 -37.19 3.19
C GLN A 456 1.76 -38.17 2.06
N HIS A 457 0.78 -39.00 1.71
CA HIS A 457 0.86 -40.03 0.67
C HIS A 457 -0.11 -39.70 -0.47
N ILE A 458 0.32 -39.92 -1.72
CA ILE A 458 -0.47 -39.59 -2.91
C ILE A 458 -0.99 -40.89 -3.54
N ILE A 459 -2.31 -41.07 -3.58
CA ILE A 459 -2.95 -42.19 -4.27
C ILE A 459 -3.31 -41.73 -5.68
N ILE A 460 -2.94 -42.48 -6.71
CA ILE A 460 -3.12 -42.16 -8.14
C ILE A 460 -3.92 -43.28 -8.83
N GLY A 461 -4.81 -42.94 -9.75
CA GLY A 461 -5.55 -43.90 -10.57
C GLY A 461 -4.68 -44.51 -11.66
N ALA A 462 -4.81 -45.81 -11.90
CA ALA A 462 -4.04 -46.53 -12.90
C ALA A 462 -4.18 -45.93 -14.33
N ASN A 463 -5.32 -45.32 -14.65
CA ASN A 463 -5.51 -44.60 -15.92
C ASN A 463 -4.55 -43.41 -16.12
N MET A 464 -4.04 -42.82 -15.03
CA MET A 464 -3.05 -41.74 -15.06
C MET A 464 -1.65 -42.30 -15.43
N MET A 465 -1.39 -43.56 -15.11
CA MET A 465 -0.14 -44.27 -15.45
C MET A 465 0.04 -44.36 -16.96
N ASP A 466 -0.97 -44.85 -17.68
CA ASP A 466 -0.93 -44.98 -19.15
C ASP A 466 -0.67 -43.62 -19.82
N ARG A 467 -1.21 -42.55 -19.23
CA ARG A 467 -1.02 -41.18 -19.69
C ARG A 467 0.39 -40.65 -19.40
N LEU A 468 0.93 -40.89 -18.21
CA LEU A 468 2.31 -40.52 -17.87
C LEU A 468 3.33 -41.26 -18.76
N CYS A 469 3.06 -42.52 -19.10
CA CYS A 469 3.94 -43.34 -19.94
C CYS A 469 3.83 -43.02 -21.45
N SER A 470 2.70 -42.50 -21.93
CA SER A 470 2.46 -42.20 -23.36
C SER A 470 3.07 -40.86 -23.80
N LYS A 471 4.37 -40.87 -24.11
CA LYS A 471 5.08 -39.66 -24.59
C LYS A 471 4.45 -39.08 -25.86
N GLY A 472 4.12 -37.79 -25.83
CA GLY A 472 3.73 -37.00 -27.02
C GLY A 472 2.23 -36.93 -27.35
N VAL A 473 1.35 -37.39 -26.45
CA VAL A 473 -0.12 -37.22 -26.56
C VAL A 473 -0.58 -36.19 -25.52
N ASP A 474 -1.63 -35.40 -25.81
CA ASP A 474 -2.21 -34.42 -24.87
C ASP A 474 -2.48 -35.00 -23.46
N GLY A 475 -2.81 -36.30 -23.39
CA GLY A 475 -2.98 -37.03 -22.14
C GLY A 475 -1.76 -36.99 -21.20
N HIS A 476 -0.54 -36.96 -21.75
CA HIS A 476 0.70 -36.91 -20.96
C HIS A 476 0.84 -35.59 -20.21
N PHE A 477 0.65 -34.46 -20.89
CA PHE A 477 0.74 -33.14 -20.28
C PHE A 477 -0.34 -32.91 -19.23
N ILE A 478 -1.55 -33.45 -19.46
CA ILE A 478 -2.63 -33.43 -18.46
C ILE A 478 -2.23 -34.24 -17.21
N ALA A 479 -1.68 -35.45 -17.39
CA ALA A 479 -1.26 -36.27 -16.25
C ALA A 479 -0.08 -35.66 -15.49
N LEU A 480 0.87 -35.04 -16.19
CA LEU A 480 1.98 -34.30 -15.60
C LEU A 480 1.49 -33.06 -14.83
N ASN A 481 0.52 -32.32 -15.39
CA ASN A 481 -0.13 -31.19 -14.72
C ASN A 481 -0.78 -31.62 -13.40
N ILE A 482 -1.53 -32.72 -13.39
CA ILE A 482 -2.15 -33.27 -12.16
C ILE A 482 -1.08 -33.64 -11.13
N LEU A 483 -0.01 -34.33 -11.55
CA LEU A 483 1.07 -34.75 -10.64
C LEU A 483 1.76 -33.54 -10.00
N VAL A 484 2.17 -32.55 -10.79
CA VAL A 484 2.81 -31.32 -10.27
C VAL A 484 1.85 -30.53 -9.39
N LYS A 485 0.57 -30.44 -9.77
CA LYS A 485 -0.47 -29.82 -8.95
C LYS A 485 -0.55 -30.46 -7.57
N LYS A 486 -0.55 -31.80 -7.48
CA LYS A 486 -0.64 -32.53 -6.21
C LYS A 486 0.62 -32.38 -5.35
N LEU A 487 1.80 -32.36 -5.97
CA LEU A 487 3.05 -32.06 -5.27
C LEU A 487 3.05 -30.63 -4.69
N ALA A 488 2.56 -29.64 -5.45
CA ALA A 488 2.41 -28.27 -4.95
C ALA A 488 1.34 -28.17 -3.85
N SER A 489 0.25 -28.93 -3.91
CA SER A 489 -0.72 -29.01 -2.82
C SER A 489 -0.13 -29.65 -1.54
N LEU A 490 0.79 -30.61 -1.68
CA LEU A 490 1.52 -31.18 -0.54
C LEU A 490 2.42 -30.13 0.10
N SER A 491 3.20 -29.40 -0.71
CA SER A 491 4.07 -28.34 -0.18
C SER A 491 3.26 -27.23 0.47
N TYR A 492 2.06 -26.93 -0.03
CA TYR A 492 1.16 -25.95 0.59
C TYR A 492 0.86 -26.31 2.04
N ASN A 493 0.50 -27.57 2.32
CA ASN A 493 0.23 -28.03 3.68
C ASN A 493 1.47 -27.97 4.58
N GLU A 494 2.64 -28.14 3.99
CA GLU A 494 3.91 -28.06 4.70
C GLU A 494 4.29 -26.60 5.03
N ILE A 495 4.07 -25.69 4.09
CA ILE A 495 4.38 -24.26 4.25
C ILE A 495 3.35 -23.61 5.17
N PHE A 496 2.06 -23.84 4.98
CA PHE A 496 1.00 -23.07 5.65
C PHE A 496 0.22 -23.85 6.72
N GLY A 497 0.46 -25.16 6.84
CA GLY A 497 -0.33 -26.04 7.69
C GLY A 497 -1.61 -26.53 7.00
N VAL A 498 -2.26 -27.52 7.63
CA VAL A 498 -3.49 -28.16 7.12
C VAL A 498 -4.75 -27.37 7.46
N ASP A 499 -4.75 -26.64 8.59
CA ASP A 499 -5.88 -25.80 9.02
C ASP A 499 -5.52 -24.32 8.95
N ILE A 500 -5.82 -23.71 7.82
CA ILE A 500 -5.57 -22.28 7.55
C ILE A 500 -6.51 -21.35 8.33
N PHE A 501 -7.60 -21.88 8.90
CA PHE A 501 -8.53 -21.14 9.74
C PHE A 501 -8.21 -21.28 11.23
N GLY A 502 -7.19 -22.07 11.58
CA GLY A 502 -6.79 -22.31 12.96
C GLY A 502 -6.40 -21.02 13.67
N GLY A 503 -7.11 -20.70 14.77
CA GLY A 503 -6.84 -19.50 15.57
C GLY A 503 -7.37 -18.19 14.99
N ILE A 504 -8.08 -18.22 13.87
CA ILE A 504 -8.75 -17.03 13.30
C ILE A 504 -10.08 -16.80 14.01
N ASP A 505 -10.29 -15.59 14.53
CA ASP A 505 -11.59 -15.18 15.06
C ASP A 505 -12.59 -14.95 13.92
N LEU A 506 -13.62 -15.80 13.87
CA LEU A 506 -14.68 -15.82 12.87
C LEU A 506 -16.02 -15.63 13.57
N ASP A 507 -16.93 -14.91 12.94
CA ASP A 507 -18.32 -14.87 13.41
C ASP A 507 -19.03 -16.21 13.20
N LEU A 508 -20.25 -16.34 13.74
CA LEU A 508 -21.01 -17.59 13.71
C LEU A 508 -21.26 -18.11 12.28
N ILE A 509 -21.55 -17.22 11.32
CA ILE A 509 -21.83 -17.61 9.94
C ILE A 509 -20.52 -17.97 9.23
N ASP A 510 -19.48 -17.15 9.38
CA ASP A 510 -18.17 -17.41 8.79
C ASP A 510 -17.59 -18.74 9.30
N ASN A 511 -17.81 -19.07 10.57
CA ASN A 511 -17.40 -20.34 11.16
C ASN A 511 -18.17 -21.56 10.61
N GLU A 512 -19.45 -21.41 10.26
CA GLU A 512 -20.22 -22.47 9.59
C GLU A 512 -19.78 -22.66 8.12
N LEU A 513 -19.42 -21.58 7.45
CA LEU A 513 -19.08 -21.59 6.02
C LEU A 513 -17.61 -21.90 5.72
N LYS A 514 -16.70 -21.79 6.69
CA LYS A 514 -15.26 -22.02 6.48
C LYS A 514 -14.96 -23.40 5.87
N ALA A 515 -15.71 -24.43 6.24
CA ALA A 515 -15.53 -25.78 5.71
C ALA A 515 -15.84 -25.84 4.20
N MET A 516 -16.75 -25.00 3.70
CA MET A 516 -17.11 -24.95 2.28
C MET A 516 -15.97 -24.42 1.40
N VAL A 517 -15.12 -23.56 1.96
CA VAL A 517 -14.04 -22.87 1.23
C VAL A 517 -12.65 -23.37 1.60
N ALA A 518 -12.51 -24.22 2.62
CA ALA A 518 -11.23 -24.68 3.17
C ALA A 518 -10.25 -25.24 2.11
N THR A 519 -10.77 -25.86 1.05
CA THR A 519 -9.91 -26.41 -0.01
C THR A 519 -9.51 -25.38 -1.06
N ALA A 520 -10.19 -24.24 -1.19
CA ALA A 520 -9.95 -23.30 -2.28
C ALA A 520 -8.50 -22.76 -2.33
N PRO A 521 -7.86 -22.35 -1.21
CA PRO A 521 -6.49 -21.83 -1.26
C PRO A 521 -5.48 -22.84 -1.79
N VAL A 522 -5.49 -24.08 -1.29
CA VAL A 522 -4.58 -25.14 -1.75
C VAL A 522 -4.83 -25.53 -3.22
N ARG A 523 -6.08 -25.44 -3.69
CA ARG A 523 -6.46 -25.67 -5.09
C ARG A 523 -5.90 -24.59 -6.01
N TRP A 524 -6.07 -23.33 -5.63
CA TRP A 524 -5.52 -22.18 -6.34
C TRP A 524 -3.99 -22.26 -6.42
N PHE A 525 -3.33 -22.53 -5.29
CA PHE A 525 -1.87 -22.66 -5.22
C PHE A 525 -1.37 -23.77 -6.15
N GLY A 526 -1.91 -24.97 -6.05
CA GLY A 526 -1.48 -26.09 -6.88
C GLY A 526 -1.70 -25.87 -8.38
N ALA A 527 -2.85 -25.28 -8.75
CA ALA A 527 -3.15 -24.99 -10.15
C ALA A 527 -2.22 -23.92 -10.73
N ARG A 528 -1.85 -22.91 -9.93
CA ARG A 528 -0.87 -21.89 -10.32
C ARG A 528 0.49 -22.49 -10.65
N TYR A 529 1.00 -23.40 -9.83
CA TYR A 529 2.30 -24.05 -10.05
C TYR A 529 2.34 -24.97 -11.28
N SER A 530 1.19 -25.54 -11.66
CA SER A 530 1.10 -26.52 -12.75
C SER A 530 0.64 -25.92 -14.09
N ALA A 531 0.21 -24.65 -14.11
CA ALA A 531 -0.48 -24.02 -15.24
C ALA A 531 0.27 -24.14 -16.58
N ASN A 532 1.58 -23.86 -16.58
CA ASN A 532 2.41 -23.86 -17.80
C ASN A 532 2.63 -25.26 -18.40
N ILE A 533 2.33 -26.32 -17.67
CA ILE A 533 2.52 -27.71 -18.14
C ILE A 533 1.47 -28.07 -19.19
N SER A 534 0.23 -27.60 -19.02
CA SER A 534 -0.87 -27.90 -19.92
C SER A 534 -1.88 -26.75 -19.94
N PRO A 535 -1.65 -25.71 -20.78
CA PRO A 535 -2.51 -24.52 -20.83
C PRO A 535 -3.99 -24.82 -21.07
N ASP A 536 -4.31 -25.90 -21.79
CA ASP A 536 -5.68 -26.30 -22.12
C ASP A 536 -6.49 -26.84 -20.93
N VAL A 537 -5.86 -27.10 -19.79
CA VAL A 537 -6.56 -27.64 -18.61
C VAL A 537 -7.57 -26.65 -18.03
N GLY A 538 -7.40 -25.35 -18.30
CA GLY A 538 -8.36 -24.32 -17.92
C GLY A 538 -9.80 -24.60 -18.40
N LYS A 539 -9.95 -25.24 -19.57
CA LYS A 539 -11.25 -25.60 -20.15
C LYS A 539 -11.99 -26.59 -19.27
N TYR A 540 -11.29 -27.60 -18.75
CA TYR A 540 -11.91 -28.58 -17.89
C TYR A 540 -12.39 -27.94 -16.59
N TYR A 541 -11.60 -27.07 -15.96
CA TYR A 541 -12.02 -26.36 -14.76
C TYR A 541 -13.27 -25.51 -15.00
N ALA A 542 -13.33 -24.79 -16.13
CA ALA A 542 -14.49 -24.00 -16.52
C ALA A 542 -15.73 -24.88 -16.79
N ASP A 543 -15.57 -25.97 -17.54
CA ASP A 543 -16.66 -26.87 -17.91
C ASP A 543 -17.25 -27.61 -16.70
N PHE A 544 -16.41 -28.08 -15.76
CA PHE A 544 -16.90 -28.72 -14.53
C PHE A 544 -17.61 -27.75 -13.61
N LEU A 545 -17.06 -26.55 -13.40
CA LEU A 545 -17.71 -25.53 -12.59
C LEU A 545 -19.13 -25.28 -13.10
N MET A 546 -19.27 -25.05 -14.40
CA MET A 546 -20.56 -24.76 -15.03
C MET A 546 -21.51 -25.95 -14.94
N ALA A 547 -21.03 -27.18 -15.18
CA ALA A 547 -21.85 -28.38 -15.04
C ALA A 547 -22.39 -28.56 -13.60
N VAL A 548 -21.54 -28.37 -12.59
CA VAL A 548 -21.96 -28.44 -11.17
C VAL A 548 -22.94 -27.32 -10.84
N TYR A 549 -22.68 -26.10 -11.31
CA TYR A 549 -23.57 -24.96 -11.08
C TYR A 549 -24.95 -25.17 -11.69
N GLU A 550 -25.02 -25.61 -12.95
CA GLU A 550 -26.27 -25.86 -13.65
C GLU A 550 -27.08 -27.01 -13.04
N ASP A 551 -26.41 -28.09 -12.63
CA ASP A 551 -27.06 -29.21 -11.96
C ASP A 551 -27.60 -28.83 -10.58
N LEU A 552 -26.81 -28.08 -9.80
CA LEU A 552 -27.26 -27.53 -8.52
C LEU A 552 -28.45 -26.60 -8.72
N ASN A 553 -28.38 -25.73 -9.73
CA ASN A 553 -29.46 -24.81 -10.05
C ASN A 553 -30.78 -25.55 -10.34
N LYS A 554 -30.73 -26.62 -11.15
CA LYS A 554 -31.89 -27.47 -11.43
C LYS A 554 -32.39 -28.17 -10.16
N ALA A 555 -31.48 -28.73 -9.35
CA ALA A 555 -31.81 -29.44 -8.13
C ALA A 555 -32.51 -28.52 -7.10
N VAL A 556 -31.99 -27.30 -6.90
CA VAL A 556 -32.59 -26.30 -5.99
C VAL A 556 -33.99 -25.88 -6.48
N ILE A 557 -34.19 -25.68 -7.78
CA ILE A 557 -35.53 -25.34 -8.32
C ILE A 557 -36.52 -26.48 -8.03
N ASN A 558 -36.11 -27.72 -8.30
CA ASN A 558 -36.97 -28.89 -8.07
C ASN A 558 -37.29 -29.06 -6.59
N GLU A 559 -36.30 -28.89 -5.71
CA GLU A 559 -36.51 -29.00 -4.27
C GLU A 559 -37.39 -27.86 -3.75
N GLN A 560 -37.21 -26.62 -4.23
CA GLN A 560 -38.10 -25.50 -3.89
C GLN A 560 -39.57 -25.77 -4.26
N ILE A 561 -39.81 -26.42 -5.40
CA ILE A 561 -41.16 -26.86 -5.80
C ILE A 561 -41.68 -27.93 -4.83
N ALA A 562 -40.88 -28.95 -4.52
CA ALA A 562 -41.26 -30.02 -3.60
C ALA A 562 -41.51 -29.53 -2.16
N CYS A 563 -40.72 -28.57 -1.67
CA CYS A 563 -40.86 -27.98 -0.34
C CYS A 563 -42.15 -27.16 -0.22
N ARG A 564 -42.60 -26.49 -1.28
CA ARG A 564 -43.91 -25.79 -1.30
C ARG A 564 -45.08 -26.75 -1.08
N GLU A 565 -44.95 -28.01 -1.50
CA GLU A 565 -45.97 -29.03 -1.33
C GLU A 565 -45.92 -29.69 0.07
N LYS A 566 -44.73 -29.81 0.68
CA LYS A 566 -44.49 -30.58 1.91
C LYS A 566 -44.25 -29.73 3.18
N GLY A 567 -44.00 -28.44 3.05
CA GLY A 567 -43.80 -27.50 4.17
C GLY A 567 -42.48 -27.63 4.93
N ASN A 568 -41.47 -28.31 4.39
CA ASN A 568 -40.14 -28.47 4.99
C ASN A 568 -39.06 -27.91 4.06
N PHE A 569 -38.27 -26.94 4.52
CA PHE A 569 -37.21 -26.27 3.72
C PHE A 569 -35.79 -26.64 4.17
N ASP A 570 -35.62 -27.47 5.21
CA ASP A 570 -34.31 -27.82 5.76
C ASP A 570 -33.47 -28.67 4.79
N SER A 571 -34.13 -29.42 3.89
CA SER A 571 -33.50 -30.24 2.86
C SER A 571 -32.70 -29.43 1.85
N ILE A 572 -33.10 -28.18 1.57
CA ILE A 572 -32.43 -27.32 0.59
C ILE A 572 -31.04 -26.94 1.08
N GLY A 573 -30.89 -26.60 2.35
CA GLY A 573 -29.58 -26.28 2.94
C GLY A 573 -28.58 -27.43 2.83
N GLN A 574 -29.03 -28.67 3.09
CA GLN A 574 -28.21 -29.87 2.98
C GLN A 574 -27.84 -30.19 1.53
N LEU A 575 -28.75 -29.95 0.58
CA LEU A 575 -28.54 -30.16 -0.85
C LEU A 575 -27.40 -29.28 -1.42
N MET A 576 -27.22 -28.08 -0.89
CA MET A 576 -26.28 -27.11 -1.46
C MET A 576 -24.82 -27.30 -1.04
N GLY A 577 -24.53 -27.89 0.14
CA GLY A 577 -23.19 -27.90 0.73
C GLY A 577 -22.10 -28.49 -0.18
N GLY A 578 -22.26 -29.74 -0.62
CA GLY A 578 -21.27 -30.42 -1.49
C GLY A 578 -21.07 -29.73 -2.84
N PRO A 579 -22.15 -29.42 -3.59
CA PRO A 579 -22.04 -28.67 -4.84
C PRO A 579 -21.37 -27.29 -4.71
N ILE A 580 -21.60 -26.55 -3.62
CA ILE A 580 -20.94 -25.25 -3.37
C ILE A 580 -19.43 -25.43 -3.16
N VAL A 581 -19.01 -26.44 -2.39
CA VAL A 581 -17.58 -26.81 -2.25
C VAL A 581 -16.96 -27.07 -3.62
N ALA A 582 -17.64 -27.85 -4.47
CA ALA A 582 -17.15 -28.17 -5.81
C ALA A 582 -17.04 -26.92 -6.71
N ILE A 583 -18.03 -26.03 -6.70
CA ILE A 583 -17.98 -24.75 -7.43
C ILE A 583 -16.77 -23.93 -6.99
N LEU A 584 -16.57 -23.75 -5.68
CA LEU A 584 -15.44 -23.00 -5.12
C LEU A 584 -14.10 -23.64 -5.47
N ALA A 585 -13.99 -24.97 -5.40
CA ALA A 585 -12.78 -25.70 -5.73
C ALA A 585 -12.42 -25.59 -7.22
N HIS A 586 -13.38 -25.72 -8.14
CA HIS A 586 -13.12 -25.56 -9.57
C HIS A 586 -12.85 -24.11 -9.95
N ALA A 587 -13.53 -23.15 -9.31
CA ALA A 587 -13.23 -21.72 -9.48
C ALA A 587 -11.80 -21.41 -9.04
N ALA A 588 -11.38 -21.92 -7.88
CA ALA A 588 -10.02 -21.75 -7.38
C ALA A 588 -8.97 -22.41 -8.30
N ASN A 589 -9.22 -23.62 -8.81
CA ASN A 589 -8.35 -24.26 -9.80
C ASN A 589 -8.23 -23.39 -11.07
N TRP A 590 -9.34 -22.88 -11.61
CA TRP A 590 -9.34 -22.04 -12.81
C TRP A 590 -8.58 -20.71 -12.57
N LEU A 591 -8.85 -20.06 -11.43
CA LEU A 591 -8.18 -18.81 -11.03
C LEU A 591 -6.68 -19.00 -10.81
N GLY A 592 -6.30 -20.11 -10.19
CA GLY A 592 -4.89 -20.48 -9.99
C GLY A 592 -4.21 -20.75 -11.33
N HIS A 593 -4.84 -21.53 -12.21
CA HIS A 593 -4.35 -21.78 -13.57
C HIS A 593 -4.11 -20.48 -14.33
N ARG A 594 -5.10 -19.57 -14.34
CA ARG A 594 -4.97 -18.23 -14.95
C ARG A 594 -3.79 -17.45 -14.37
N ALA A 595 -3.63 -17.44 -13.04
CA ALA A 595 -2.55 -16.73 -12.36
C ALA A 595 -1.16 -17.36 -12.56
N GLY A 596 -1.08 -18.62 -12.99
CA GLY A 596 0.17 -19.32 -13.29
C GLY A 596 0.68 -19.11 -14.71
N LEU A 597 -0.19 -18.60 -15.60
CA LEU A 597 0.16 -18.24 -16.97
C LEU A 597 0.67 -16.79 -17.05
N PRO A 598 1.50 -16.45 -18.04
CA PRO A 598 1.82 -15.07 -18.38
C PRO A 598 0.59 -14.16 -18.47
N GLU A 599 0.73 -12.93 -17.96
CA GLU A 599 -0.37 -11.97 -17.92
C GLU A 599 -0.94 -11.71 -19.33
N GLY A 600 -2.27 -11.79 -19.45
CA GLY A 600 -2.99 -11.60 -20.70
C GLY A 600 -2.90 -12.77 -21.69
N GLN A 601 -2.25 -13.89 -21.34
CA GLN A 601 -2.25 -15.07 -22.18
C GLN A 601 -3.63 -15.72 -22.22
N SER A 602 -4.21 -15.82 -23.41
CA SER A 602 -5.44 -16.58 -23.65
C SER A 602 -5.18 -18.09 -23.54
N PHE A 603 -6.18 -18.81 -23.04
CA PHE A 603 -6.16 -20.27 -22.91
C PHE A 603 -7.58 -20.81 -23.11
N ASN A 604 -7.68 -22.09 -23.48
CA ASN A 604 -9.00 -22.70 -23.66
C ASN A 604 -9.78 -22.67 -22.33
N GLY A 605 -11.00 -22.11 -22.35
CA GLY A 605 -11.82 -21.90 -21.15
C GLY A 605 -11.63 -20.54 -20.46
N ASP A 606 -10.89 -19.60 -21.08
CA ASP A 606 -10.77 -18.22 -20.60
C ASP A 606 -12.10 -17.43 -20.67
N ASP A 607 -13.13 -17.99 -21.31
CA ASP A 607 -14.50 -17.48 -21.43
C ASP A 607 -15.38 -17.72 -20.18
N LEU A 608 -14.86 -18.38 -19.13
CA LEU A 608 -15.60 -18.64 -17.90
C LEU A 608 -16.26 -17.38 -17.27
N PRO A 609 -15.60 -16.20 -17.18
CA PRO A 609 -16.25 -14.99 -16.67
C PRO A 609 -17.48 -14.60 -17.50
N LEU A 610 -17.43 -14.77 -18.83
CA LEU A 610 -18.56 -14.49 -19.72
C LEU A 610 -19.71 -15.46 -19.47
N ARG A 611 -19.42 -16.75 -19.26
CA ARG A 611 -20.43 -17.79 -18.95
C ARG A 611 -21.11 -17.55 -17.61
N LEU A 612 -20.36 -17.11 -16.60
CA LEU A 612 -20.88 -16.78 -15.26
C LEU A 612 -21.65 -15.46 -15.19
N LYS A 613 -21.47 -14.59 -16.19
CA LYS A 613 -22.18 -13.31 -16.28
C LYS A 613 -23.71 -13.47 -16.34
N GLU A 614 -24.20 -14.54 -16.96
CA GLU A 614 -25.64 -14.84 -17.03
C GLU A 614 -26.26 -15.06 -15.64
N TYR A 615 -25.45 -15.46 -14.66
CA TYR A 615 -25.84 -15.66 -13.27
C TYR A 615 -25.42 -14.51 -12.36
N GLY A 616 -24.84 -13.44 -12.90
CA GLY A 616 -24.30 -12.31 -12.12
C GLY A 616 -23.14 -12.73 -11.20
N LEU A 617 -22.29 -13.65 -11.67
CA LEU A 617 -21.15 -14.19 -10.92
C LEU A 617 -19.79 -13.88 -11.58
N ASP A 618 -19.78 -13.10 -12.66
CA ASP A 618 -18.55 -12.64 -13.33
C ASP A 618 -17.67 -11.82 -12.39
N LYS A 619 -18.25 -10.83 -11.69
CA LYS A 619 -17.52 -9.99 -10.73
C LYS A 619 -17.17 -10.72 -9.43
N TRP A 620 -18.03 -11.66 -9.02
CA TRP A 620 -17.75 -12.56 -7.91
C TRP A 620 -16.48 -13.38 -8.17
N LEU A 621 -16.31 -13.92 -9.39
CA LEU A 621 -15.13 -14.71 -9.76
C LEU A 621 -13.85 -13.85 -9.67
N GLU A 622 -13.89 -12.61 -10.16
CA GLU A 622 -12.75 -11.70 -10.08
C GLU A 622 -12.43 -11.28 -8.64
N LEU A 623 -13.44 -11.02 -7.79
CA LEU A 623 -13.20 -10.78 -6.37
C LEU A 623 -12.59 -12.02 -5.69
N PHE A 624 -13.07 -13.22 -6.02
CA PHE A 624 -12.57 -14.47 -5.44
C PHE A 624 -11.10 -14.71 -5.82
N GLY A 625 -10.75 -14.43 -7.08
CA GLY A 625 -9.37 -14.46 -7.54
C GLY A 625 -8.46 -13.51 -6.76
N ARG A 626 -8.90 -12.26 -6.58
CA ARG A 626 -8.16 -11.25 -5.82
C ARG A 626 -7.96 -11.66 -4.36
N ASP A 627 -8.98 -12.22 -3.72
CA ASP A 627 -8.88 -12.64 -2.31
C ASP A 627 -8.00 -13.89 -2.15
N LEU A 628 -8.07 -14.84 -3.09
CA LEU A 628 -7.16 -15.97 -3.12
C LEU A 628 -5.71 -15.52 -3.35
N GLU A 629 -5.46 -14.60 -4.27
CA GLU A 629 -4.11 -14.07 -4.51
C GLU A 629 -3.58 -13.29 -3.30
N ALA A 630 -4.40 -12.40 -2.73
CA ALA A 630 -4.05 -11.61 -1.55
C ALA A 630 -3.81 -12.48 -0.31
N ALA A 631 -4.53 -13.60 -0.17
CA ALA A 631 -4.32 -14.57 0.90
C ALA A 631 -2.90 -15.17 0.90
N HIS A 632 -2.29 -15.34 -0.28
CA HIS A 632 -0.96 -15.95 -0.40
C HIS A 632 0.19 -14.93 -0.38
N GLY A 633 -0.10 -13.63 -0.52
CA GLY A 633 0.82 -12.52 -0.29
C GLY A 633 2.23 -12.69 -0.86
N ASP A 634 3.20 -12.14 -0.12
CA ASP A 634 4.63 -12.43 -0.28
C ASP A 634 4.93 -13.69 0.56
N VAL A 635 5.48 -14.74 -0.05
CA VAL A 635 5.65 -16.07 0.58
C VAL A 635 6.43 -15.98 1.90
N ASP A 636 7.32 -15.00 2.02
CA ASP A 636 8.12 -14.73 3.21
C ASP A 636 7.33 -14.12 4.39
N ARG A 637 6.12 -13.62 4.16
CA ARG A 637 5.27 -12.93 5.15
C ARG A 637 4.11 -13.78 5.69
N GLY A 638 3.91 -14.99 5.16
CA GLY A 638 2.81 -15.88 5.56
C GLY A 638 1.44 -15.47 5.00
N LEU A 639 0.37 -16.17 5.43
CA LEU A 639 -0.99 -15.94 4.94
C LEU A 639 -1.58 -14.62 5.45
N ASN A 640 -2.31 -13.92 4.59
CA ASN A 640 -3.06 -12.72 4.97
C ASN A 640 -4.39 -13.12 5.61
N ILE A 641 -4.52 -12.92 6.93
CA ILE A 641 -5.68 -13.32 7.73
C ILE A 641 -6.97 -12.65 7.24
N ASP A 642 -6.96 -11.35 6.93
CA ASP A 642 -8.15 -10.64 6.46
C ASP A 642 -8.68 -11.22 5.15
N SER A 643 -7.76 -11.60 4.25
CA SER A 643 -8.12 -12.26 2.99
C SER A 643 -8.67 -13.67 3.23
N ILE A 644 -8.07 -14.45 4.13
CA ILE A 644 -8.57 -15.78 4.52
C ILE A 644 -9.97 -15.68 5.15
N LYS A 645 -10.21 -14.70 6.03
CA LYS A 645 -11.53 -14.44 6.64
C LYS A 645 -12.59 -14.17 5.57
N ASN A 646 -12.26 -13.41 4.52
CA ASN A 646 -13.21 -13.10 3.46
C ASN A 646 -13.58 -14.32 2.59
N LEU A 647 -12.78 -15.38 2.58
CA LEU A 647 -13.06 -16.57 1.78
C LEU A 647 -14.41 -17.24 2.14
N SER A 648 -14.80 -17.27 3.42
CA SER A 648 -16.11 -17.82 3.82
C SER A 648 -17.27 -17.04 3.21
N ARG A 649 -17.10 -15.73 3.02
CA ARG A 649 -18.12 -14.84 2.44
C ARG A 649 -18.34 -15.11 0.95
N HIS A 650 -17.36 -15.69 0.24
CA HIS A 650 -17.56 -16.17 -1.13
C HIS A 650 -18.55 -17.33 -1.19
N ALA A 651 -18.50 -18.26 -0.22
CA ALA A 651 -19.49 -19.32 -0.10
C ALA A 651 -20.87 -18.74 0.18
N GLU A 652 -20.96 -17.76 1.09
CA GLU A 652 -22.21 -17.07 1.41
C GLU A 652 -22.82 -16.39 0.17
N ARG A 653 -22.01 -15.67 -0.60
CA ARG A 653 -22.46 -15.02 -1.84
C ARG A 653 -22.99 -16.00 -2.89
N LEU A 654 -22.43 -17.21 -2.95
CA LEU A 654 -22.98 -18.27 -3.81
C LEU A 654 -24.33 -18.77 -3.29
N LEU A 655 -24.49 -18.96 -1.97
CA LEU A 655 -25.77 -19.33 -1.36
C LEU A 655 -26.88 -18.30 -1.67
N TRP A 656 -26.55 -17.00 -1.65
CA TRP A 656 -27.49 -15.94 -2.04
C TRP A 656 -27.96 -16.08 -3.49
N SER A 657 -27.10 -16.56 -4.41
CA SER A 657 -27.47 -16.80 -5.81
C SER A 657 -28.50 -17.93 -5.98
N PHE A 658 -28.61 -18.81 -4.99
CA PHE A 658 -29.62 -19.88 -4.90
C PHE A 658 -30.80 -19.52 -3.99
N GLY A 659 -30.78 -18.32 -3.39
CA GLY A 659 -31.86 -17.81 -2.55
C GLY A 659 -31.83 -18.27 -1.09
N LEU A 660 -30.68 -18.77 -0.60
CA LEU A 660 -30.47 -19.01 0.82
C LEU A 660 -29.75 -17.83 1.46
N TYR A 661 -30.37 -17.24 2.48
CA TYR A 661 -29.80 -16.14 3.26
C TYR A 661 -29.74 -16.53 4.73
N ALA A 662 -28.67 -16.11 5.41
CA ALA A 662 -28.47 -16.35 6.83
C ALA A 662 -28.17 -15.04 7.55
N TRP A 663 -28.56 -14.92 8.82
CA TRP A 663 -28.27 -13.75 9.64
C TRP A 663 -28.10 -14.14 11.11
N ILE A 664 -27.35 -13.32 11.83
CA ILE A 664 -27.11 -13.50 13.26
C ILE A 664 -28.13 -12.67 14.04
N GLN A 665 -28.77 -13.29 15.03
CA GLN A 665 -29.62 -12.61 15.99
C GLN A 665 -29.38 -13.21 17.38
N GLY A 666 -28.78 -12.42 18.28
CA GLY A 666 -28.28 -12.94 19.55
C GLY A 666 -27.08 -13.87 19.33
N ASN A 667 -27.15 -15.09 19.86
CA ASN A 667 -26.12 -16.13 19.72
C ASN A 667 -26.49 -17.22 18.70
N ASP A 668 -27.56 -17.01 17.93
CA ASP A 668 -28.10 -17.99 16.99
C ASP A 668 -27.99 -17.51 15.54
N VAL A 669 -27.86 -18.48 14.62
CA VAL A 669 -27.89 -18.25 13.18
C VAL A 669 -29.27 -18.62 12.64
N PHE A 670 -29.95 -17.65 12.05
CA PHE A 670 -31.22 -17.83 11.37
C PHE A 670 -30.99 -17.99 9.88
N ARG A 671 -31.84 -18.78 9.22
CA ARG A 671 -31.76 -19.03 7.78
C ARG A 671 -33.13 -18.90 7.13
N ILE A 672 -33.15 -18.40 5.91
CA ILE A 672 -34.34 -18.35 5.06
C ILE A 672 -34.00 -18.82 3.66
N VAL A 673 -34.87 -19.65 3.09
CA VAL A 673 -34.84 -20.01 1.67
C VAL A 673 -35.99 -19.29 0.97
N THR A 674 -35.67 -18.61 -0.13
CA THR A 674 -36.63 -17.88 -0.95
C THR A 674 -36.38 -18.13 -2.44
N ASP A 675 -37.42 -17.93 -3.25
CA ASP A 675 -37.31 -17.86 -4.71
C ASP A 675 -36.66 -16.56 -5.19
N LYS A 676 -36.56 -15.54 -4.32
CA LYS A 676 -35.83 -14.29 -4.59
C LYS A 676 -34.32 -14.51 -4.49
N ARG A 677 -33.74 -14.93 -5.60
CA ARG A 677 -32.30 -15.06 -5.76
C ARG A 677 -31.63 -13.71 -5.84
N PHE A 678 -30.42 -13.64 -5.27
CA PHE A 678 -29.64 -12.42 -5.32
C PHE A 678 -29.07 -12.21 -6.72
N ALA A 679 -29.36 -11.05 -7.29
CA ALA A 679 -28.71 -10.54 -8.49
C ALA A 679 -28.10 -9.18 -8.15
N PRO A 680 -26.79 -8.98 -8.35
CA PRO A 680 -26.18 -7.69 -8.08
C PRO A 680 -26.83 -6.61 -8.98
N PRO A 681 -27.00 -5.38 -8.46
CA PRO A 681 -27.62 -4.31 -9.23
C PRO A 681 -26.83 -4.03 -10.50
N LYS A 682 -27.53 -3.85 -11.63
CA LYS A 682 -26.90 -3.41 -12.87
C LYS A 682 -26.42 -1.98 -12.68
N LEU A 683 -25.12 -1.75 -12.80
CA LEU A 683 -24.50 -0.43 -12.88
C LEU A 683 -24.81 0.20 -14.25
N ASN A 684 -26.09 0.39 -14.59
CA ASN A 684 -26.46 1.19 -15.75
C ASN A 684 -26.34 2.66 -15.33
N ASN A 685 -25.44 3.39 -16.00
CA ASN A 685 -25.22 4.84 -15.90
C ASN A 685 -25.71 5.46 -14.59
N ILE A 686 -24.81 5.57 -13.59
CA ILE A 686 -24.98 6.49 -12.47
C ILE A 686 -24.96 7.91 -13.04
N GLY A 687 -26.07 8.29 -13.65
CA GLY A 687 -26.40 9.63 -14.07
C GLY A 687 -27.53 10.12 -13.19
N VAL A 688 -27.25 10.33 -11.90
CA VAL A 688 -28.12 11.10 -11.00
C VAL A 688 -27.23 11.73 -9.93
N LEU A 689 -26.77 12.95 -10.21
CA LEU A 689 -26.59 14.04 -9.25
C LEU A 689 -26.79 15.33 -10.06
N GLU A 690 -28.06 15.65 -10.35
CA GLU A 690 -28.51 17.04 -10.51
C GLU A 690 -28.79 17.64 -9.13
#